data_AF-A0A1J1IJ54-F1
#
_entry.id   AF-A0A1J1IJ54-F1
#
_cell.length_a   1.000
_cell.length_b   1.000
_cell.length_c   1.000
_cell.angle_alpha   90.00
_cell.angle_beta   90.00
_cell.angle_gamma   90.00
#
_symmetry.space_group_name_H-M   'P 1'
#
loop_
_entity.id
_entity.type
_entity.pdbx_description
1 polymer ?
#
loop_
_entity_poly.entity_id
_entity_poly.type
_entity_poly.pdbx_seq_one_letter_code
_entity_poly.pdbx_strand_id
1 'polypeptide(L)'
;MLYGIGITMSKDEENNNTKEDNAVQYMKITSAVFYGLSSFLITVVNKQVLTSYKFPSFLVLSLGQLIASVVVLFSGRKLKIVSFPSYSNDLVKKIFPLPLIYLGNMIFGLGGTKALSLPMFAALRRFSILMTMFLEFYILKIRPTSAVQMSVYAMVGGALLAASDDLSFNLEGYTFIMITNALTASNGVFVKKKLSGSDLGTYGLMFYNSLLMLIPALLFTWILGDLEKALQYSQWSNPLFVIQFMLSCVMGFILNYSTVLCTQHNSALTTTIVGCLKNVSITYIGMFIGGDYVFSWLNCIGINISVLASLAYTYVTFRKKNRQHQPHDEDRVKLLQNGKVENGLIGSCVQSSELKFKNDLIGLALASLTYPLRQHRIKKMIGSTKFAMISRNIRSLYSTHKRSIATQSFKQHEVSQHSNENNEDEIMQKEENLDEFAKEFLNNQIKMTPFQKILLTAGSSLAALVDPRRHDMIACLGETTGEDALHKIVQIMRTSEEGQTILSEKPRINTGTVNLDELKNMSPDTLGHNYYKFLTDNNVTPDSRLGVRFMEDLELAYVMTRYRETHDLIHTILGMPTNMLGEVAVKWVEAINIGLPMCYGGAVFGAMRLRPKQRQMYKKHYLPWAVKVGREMKPLLPVYWEKRWSQNIFELREELNITTLELPKN
;
A
#
# COMPACT_ATOMS: atom_id res chain seq x y z
N MET A 1 34.73 66.46 -15.78
CA MET A 1 35.97 65.70 -15.99
C MET A 1 36.38 65.16 -14.63
N LEU A 2 36.13 63.87 -14.35
CA LEU A 2 36.78 63.02 -13.34
C LEU A 2 35.98 61.72 -13.27
N TYR A 3 36.29 60.84 -14.22
CA TYR A 3 36.02 59.41 -14.18
C TYR A 3 37.34 58.73 -13.75
N GLY A 4 37.25 57.66 -12.98
CA GLY A 4 38.31 56.64 -12.97
C GLY A 4 39.00 56.40 -11.63
N ILE A 5 38.36 55.64 -10.75
CA ILE A 5 39.07 54.78 -9.79
C ILE A 5 38.78 53.35 -10.23
N GLY A 6 39.61 52.83 -11.13
CA GLY A 6 39.64 51.43 -11.52
C GLY A 6 40.71 50.73 -10.68
N ILE A 7 40.28 49.88 -9.75
CA ILE A 7 41.17 48.98 -9.01
C ILE A 7 41.70 47.95 -10.01
N THR A 8 42.99 47.99 -10.31
CA THR A 8 43.68 46.98 -11.13
C THR A 8 44.10 45.84 -10.21
N MET A 9 43.37 44.72 -10.24
CA MET A 9 43.80 43.48 -9.58
C MET A 9 45.04 42.90 -10.29
N SER A 10 45.98 42.35 -9.52
CA SER A 10 47.21 41.78 -10.09
C SER A 10 46.95 40.44 -10.79
N LYS A 11 47.66 40.17 -11.89
CA LYS A 11 47.54 38.89 -12.64
C LYS A 11 47.80 37.65 -11.77
N ASP A 12 48.61 37.77 -10.71
CA ASP A 12 48.89 36.67 -9.80
C ASP A 12 47.73 36.40 -8.83
N GLU A 13 47.00 37.43 -8.39
CA GLU A 13 45.75 37.28 -7.64
C GLU A 13 44.63 36.71 -8.53
N GLU A 14 44.55 37.14 -9.79
CA GLU A 14 43.57 36.59 -10.75
C GLU A 14 43.83 35.09 -11.03
N ASN A 15 45.11 34.71 -11.19
CA ASN A 15 45.51 33.33 -11.45
C ASN A 15 45.38 32.43 -10.19
N ASN A 16 45.61 32.98 -8.99
CA ASN A 16 45.37 32.28 -7.72
C ASN A 16 43.86 32.11 -7.44
N ASN A 17 43.05 33.15 -7.64
CA ASN A 17 41.59 33.04 -7.54
C ASN A 17 41.03 32.01 -8.53
N THR A 18 41.54 31.98 -9.76
CA THR A 18 41.11 31.00 -10.77
C THR A 18 41.49 29.56 -10.36
N LYS A 19 42.67 29.34 -9.77
CA LYS A 19 43.08 28.02 -9.23
C LYS A 19 42.24 27.60 -8.03
N GLU A 20 41.91 28.54 -7.15
CA GLU A 20 41.12 28.29 -5.95
C GLU A 20 39.66 27.99 -6.31
N ASP A 21 39.08 28.72 -7.26
CA ASP A 21 37.74 28.45 -7.83
C ASP A 21 37.68 27.09 -8.53
N ASN A 22 38.70 26.75 -9.33
CA ASN A 22 38.82 25.45 -9.97
C ASN A 22 38.95 24.32 -8.94
N ALA A 23 39.70 24.51 -7.85
CA ALA A 23 39.83 23.54 -6.78
C ALA A 23 38.50 23.33 -6.03
N VAL A 24 37.78 24.41 -5.73
CA VAL A 24 36.45 24.35 -5.10
C VAL A 24 35.44 23.65 -6.01
N GLN A 25 35.45 23.94 -7.31
CA GLN A 25 34.60 23.28 -8.30
C GLN A 25 34.95 21.79 -8.43
N TYR A 26 36.24 21.45 -8.44
CA TYR A 26 36.70 20.08 -8.45
C TYR A 26 36.22 19.30 -7.23
N MET A 27 36.32 19.87 -6.03
CA MET A 27 35.84 19.26 -4.78
C MET A 27 34.31 19.06 -4.76
N LYS A 28 33.55 19.99 -5.35
CA LYS A 28 32.10 19.86 -5.53
C LYS A 28 31.73 18.69 -6.44
N ILE A 29 32.37 18.61 -7.61
CA ILE A 29 32.10 17.55 -8.61
C ILE A 29 32.54 16.19 -8.06
N THR A 30 33.75 16.08 -7.52
CA THR A 30 34.28 14.81 -7.00
C THR A 30 33.46 14.30 -5.82
N SER A 31 33.05 15.14 -4.87
CA SER A 31 32.19 14.72 -3.76
C SER A 31 30.79 14.28 -4.22
N ALA A 32 30.22 14.94 -5.24
CA ALA A 32 28.94 14.55 -5.84
C ALA A 32 29.04 13.19 -6.57
N VAL A 33 30.07 13.00 -7.40
CA VAL A 33 30.32 11.73 -8.10
C VAL A 33 30.59 10.60 -7.11
N PHE A 34 31.40 10.86 -6.09
CA PHE A 34 31.73 9.88 -5.05
C PHE A 34 30.49 9.41 -4.28
N TYR A 35 29.59 10.33 -3.91
CA TYR A 35 28.30 9.97 -3.30
C TYR A 35 27.42 9.14 -4.23
N GLY A 36 27.28 9.56 -5.50
CA GLY A 36 26.49 8.85 -6.50
C GLY A 36 26.98 7.41 -6.71
N LEU A 37 28.29 7.25 -6.92
CA LEU A 37 28.94 5.96 -7.13
C LEU A 37 28.85 5.08 -5.88
N SER A 38 29.18 5.61 -4.71
CA SER A 38 29.11 4.86 -3.45
C SER A 38 27.71 4.35 -3.16
N SER A 39 26.69 5.20 -3.41
CA SER A 39 25.30 4.82 -3.18
C SER A 39 24.74 3.84 -4.21
N PHE A 40 25.26 3.85 -5.43
CA PHE A 40 24.94 2.83 -6.42
C PHE A 40 25.58 1.49 -6.03
N LEU A 41 26.89 1.50 -5.77
CA LEU A 41 27.68 0.30 -5.47
C LEU A 41 27.17 -0.44 -4.24
N ILE A 42 26.86 0.25 -3.13
CA ILE A 42 26.31 -0.41 -1.94
C ILE A 42 25.01 -1.17 -2.24
N THR A 43 24.15 -0.62 -3.11
CA THR A 43 22.89 -1.27 -3.48
C THR A 43 23.16 -2.55 -4.27
N VAL A 44 24.10 -2.50 -5.22
CA VAL A 44 24.51 -3.65 -6.03
C VAL A 44 25.19 -4.72 -5.18
N VAL A 45 26.18 -4.35 -4.36
CA VAL A 45 26.92 -5.29 -3.51
C VAL A 45 25.99 -5.95 -2.48
N ASN A 46 25.09 -5.17 -1.85
CA ASN A 46 24.10 -5.74 -0.93
C ASN A 46 23.17 -6.72 -1.65
N LYS A 47 22.74 -6.42 -2.87
CA LYS A 47 21.90 -7.32 -3.68
C LYS A 47 22.64 -8.61 -4.03
N GLN A 48 23.91 -8.52 -4.41
CA GLN A 48 24.73 -9.71 -4.70
C GLN A 48 24.85 -10.61 -3.48
N VAL A 49 25.19 -10.06 -2.31
CA VAL A 49 25.32 -10.83 -1.06
C VAL A 49 23.99 -11.47 -0.66
N LEU A 50 22.89 -10.70 -0.67
CA LEU A 50 21.60 -11.15 -0.14
C LEU A 50 20.79 -12.04 -1.11
N THR A 51 20.87 -11.77 -2.42
CA THR A 51 20.05 -12.44 -3.43
C THR A 51 20.88 -13.40 -4.28
N SER A 52 22.01 -12.96 -4.85
CA SER A 52 22.81 -13.82 -5.75
C SER A 52 23.53 -14.94 -4.99
N TYR A 53 24.19 -14.63 -3.87
CA TYR A 53 24.78 -15.63 -2.99
C TYR A 53 23.75 -16.27 -2.05
N LYS A 54 22.52 -15.74 -1.97
CA LYS A 54 21.44 -16.26 -1.11
C LYS A 54 21.80 -16.25 0.39
N PHE A 55 22.54 -15.24 0.85
CA PHE A 55 22.85 -15.12 2.28
C PHE A 55 21.57 -15.07 3.12
N PRO A 56 21.42 -15.93 4.15
CA PRO A 56 20.15 -16.14 4.84
C PRO A 56 19.70 -14.93 5.67
N SER A 57 20.63 -14.15 6.21
CA SER A 57 20.31 -13.10 7.18
C SER A 57 20.68 -11.68 6.72
N PHE A 58 19.70 -10.84 6.39
CA PHE A 58 19.98 -9.42 6.18
C PHE A 58 20.25 -8.67 7.50
N LEU A 59 19.83 -9.23 8.65
CA LEU A 59 20.09 -8.67 9.98
C LEU A 59 21.57 -8.75 10.33
N VAL A 60 22.21 -9.90 10.09
CA VAL A 60 23.66 -10.06 10.32
C VAL A 60 24.47 -9.14 9.40
N LEU A 61 24.05 -8.96 8.15
CA LEU A 61 24.69 -8.00 7.25
C LEU A 61 24.57 -6.56 7.79
N SER A 62 23.39 -6.19 8.31
CA SER A 62 23.14 -4.88 8.92
C SER A 62 23.99 -4.65 10.17
N LEU A 63 24.17 -5.69 10.99
CA LEU A 63 25.04 -5.66 12.17
C LEU A 63 26.50 -5.45 11.76
N GLY A 64 26.96 -6.13 10.71
CA GLY A 64 28.29 -5.93 10.14
C GLY A 64 28.54 -4.49 9.67
N GLN A 65 27.54 -3.85 9.04
CA GLN A 65 27.62 -2.44 8.63
C GLN A 65 27.69 -1.47 9.83
N LEU A 66 26.97 -1.75 10.91
CA LEU A 66 27.05 -0.98 12.16
C LEU A 66 28.42 -1.12 12.83
N ILE A 67 28.92 -2.36 12.96
CA ILE A 67 30.24 -2.66 13.54
C ILE A 67 31.33 -1.96 12.73
N ALA A 68 31.32 -2.10 11.40
CA ALA A 68 32.30 -1.45 10.54
C ALA A 68 32.27 0.08 10.70
N SER A 69 31.08 0.68 10.78
CA SER A 69 30.94 2.13 11.00
C SER A 69 31.52 2.57 12.35
N VAL A 70 31.30 1.82 13.43
CA VAL A 70 31.85 2.12 14.76
C VAL A 70 33.37 1.96 14.75
N VAL A 71 33.90 0.87 14.19
CA VAL A 71 35.34 0.57 14.15
C VAL A 71 36.11 1.63 13.35
N VAL A 72 35.60 2.00 12.17
CA VAL A 72 36.26 3.00 11.30
C VAL A 72 36.26 4.38 11.96
N LEU A 73 35.13 4.81 12.52
CA LEU A 73 35.04 6.13 13.19
C LEU A 73 35.86 6.18 14.49
N PHE A 74 35.88 5.08 15.26
CA PHE A 74 36.71 5.00 16.46
C PHE A 74 38.21 5.03 16.13
N SER A 75 38.62 4.32 15.07
CA SER A 75 39.99 4.35 14.55
C SER A 75 40.35 5.74 14.02
N GLY A 76 39.45 6.39 13.29
CA GLY A 76 39.62 7.76 12.80
C GLY A 76 39.78 8.80 13.92
N ARG A 77 39.13 8.59 15.07
CA ARG A 77 39.33 9.42 16.27
C ARG A 77 40.71 9.19 16.89
N LYS A 78 41.17 7.94 17.02
CA LYS A 78 42.52 7.63 17.54
C LYS A 78 43.61 8.24 16.67
N LEU A 79 43.40 8.27 15.35
CA LEU A 79 44.31 8.89 14.38
C LEU A 79 44.17 10.42 14.30
N LYS A 80 43.31 11.05 15.13
CA LYS A 80 43.00 12.50 15.13
C LYS A 80 42.49 13.06 13.79
N ILE A 81 42.00 12.19 12.90
CA ILE A 81 41.42 12.59 11.60
C ILE A 81 40.02 13.16 11.78
N VAL A 82 39.28 12.68 12.80
CA VAL A 82 37.89 13.10 13.06
C VAL A 82 37.74 13.54 14.52
N SER A 83 37.22 14.75 14.71
CA SER A 83 36.82 15.32 16.00
C SER A 83 35.32 15.12 16.21
N PHE A 84 34.93 14.49 17.33
CA PHE A 84 33.53 14.44 17.77
C PHE A 84 33.42 14.62 19.29
N PRO A 85 32.29 15.15 19.79
CA PRO A 85 32.10 15.43 21.20
C PRO A 85 32.30 14.19 22.07
N SER A 86 32.84 14.37 23.28
CA SER A 86 32.94 13.31 24.30
C SER A 86 31.55 12.81 24.71
N TYR A 87 31.47 11.53 25.13
CA TYR A 87 30.20 10.90 25.52
C TYR A 87 29.57 11.66 26.69
N SER A 88 28.29 11.99 26.58
CA SER A 88 27.49 12.54 27.68
C SER A 88 26.10 11.92 27.71
N ASN A 89 25.57 11.64 28.91
CA ASN A 89 24.22 11.07 29.06
C ASN A 89 23.13 12.01 28.52
N ASP A 90 23.39 13.32 28.51
CA ASP A 90 22.51 14.31 27.90
C ASP A 90 22.47 14.21 26.37
N LEU A 91 23.57 13.78 25.74
CA LEU A 91 23.64 13.57 24.30
C LEU A 91 22.75 12.38 23.87
N VAL A 92 22.68 11.31 24.66
CA VAL A 92 21.78 10.17 24.39
C VAL A 92 20.30 10.61 24.41
N LYS A 93 19.90 11.38 25.42
CA LYS A 93 18.54 11.95 25.51
C LYS A 93 18.25 12.92 24.37
N LYS A 94 19.23 13.74 24.00
CA LYS A 94 19.13 14.70 22.88
C LYS A 94 19.00 14.00 21.53
N ILE A 95 19.60 12.83 21.34
CA ILE A 95 19.59 12.11 20.05
C ILE A 95 18.34 11.22 19.90
N PHE A 96 17.84 10.61 20.97
CA PHE A 96 16.62 9.79 20.93
C PHE A 96 15.39 10.57 20.39
N PRO A 97 14.54 10.02 19.51
CA PRO A 97 14.46 8.63 19.03
C PRO A 97 15.19 8.34 17.70
N LEU A 98 16.08 9.23 17.22
CA LEU A 98 16.76 9.07 15.92
C LEU A 98 17.46 7.71 15.70
N PRO A 99 18.16 7.12 16.70
CA PRO A 99 18.84 5.84 16.50
C PRO A 99 17.84 4.72 16.16
N LEU A 100 16.67 4.66 16.81
CA LEU A 100 15.66 3.64 16.51
C LEU A 100 15.13 3.77 15.07
N ILE A 101 14.88 5.01 14.63
CA ILE A 101 14.42 5.28 13.27
C ILE A 101 15.49 4.85 12.26
N TYR A 102 16.76 5.15 12.54
CA TYR A 102 17.87 4.76 11.68
C TYR A 102 18.04 3.23 11.62
N LEU A 103 17.96 2.54 12.76
CA LEU A 103 18.07 1.09 12.85
C LEU A 103 16.98 0.41 12.01
N GLY A 104 15.72 0.81 12.22
CA GLY A 104 14.60 0.28 11.44
C GLY A 104 14.76 0.57 9.95
N ASN A 105 15.17 1.79 9.59
CA ASN A 105 15.38 2.17 8.19
C ASN A 105 16.44 1.29 7.51
N MET A 106 17.52 0.97 8.22
CA MET A 106 18.59 0.11 7.71
C MET A 106 18.12 -1.34 7.57
N ILE A 107 17.49 -1.90 8.62
CA ILE A 107 17.02 -3.30 8.65
C ILE A 107 15.99 -3.55 7.55
N PHE A 108 14.90 -2.77 7.53
CA PHE A 108 13.84 -2.94 6.53
C PHE A 108 14.33 -2.55 5.13
N GLY A 109 15.31 -1.64 5.02
CA GLY A 109 15.92 -1.28 3.74
C GLY A 109 16.71 -2.44 3.12
N LEU A 110 17.47 -3.19 3.93
CA LEU A 110 18.19 -4.38 3.50
C LEU A 110 17.24 -5.55 3.22
N GLY A 111 16.23 -5.75 4.07
CA GLY A 111 15.17 -6.74 3.84
C GLY A 111 14.46 -6.51 2.49
N GLY A 112 14.08 -5.27 2.20
CA GLY A 112 13.49 -4.90 0.90
C GLY A 112 14.45 -5.11 -0.28
N THR A 113 15.75 -4.90 -0.08
CA THR A 113 16.77 -5.16 -1.12
C THR A 113 16.89 -6.65 -1.42
N LYS A 114 16.78 -7.51 -0.41
CA LYS A 114 16.79 -8.97 -0.55
C LYS A 114 15.54 -9.47 -1.30
N ALA A 115 14.37 -8.98 -0.91
CA ALA A 115 13.07 -9.52 -1.34
C ALA A 115 12.55 -8.96 -2.67
N LEU A 116 13.00 -7.78 -3.12
CA LEU A 116 12.49 -7.12 -4.32
C LEU A 116 13.57 -6.98 -5.40
N SER A 117 13.14 -7.00 -6.66
CA SER A 117 14.00 -6.62 -7.78
C SER A 117 14.46 -5.17 -7.65
N LEU A 118 15.69 -4.88 -8.08
CA LEU A 118 16.26 -3.52 -7.98
C LEU A 118 15.42 -2.43 -8.67
N PRO A 119 14.79 -2.67 -9.84
CA PRO A 119 13.90 -1.70 -10.48
C PRO A 119 12.68 -1.37 -9.62
N MET A 120 12.01 -2.39 -9.07
CA MET A 120 10.84 -2.22 -8.22
C MET A 120 11.18 -1.62 -6.87
N PHE A 121 12.31 -2.01 -6.28
CA PHE A 121 12.85 -1.37 -5.09
C PHE A 121 13.07 0.14 -5.28
N ALA A 122 13.70 0.54 -6.39
CA ALA A 122 13.92 1.95 -6.71
C ALA A 122 12.62 2.71 -7.04
N ALA A 123 11.63 2.05 -7.65
CA ALA A 123 10.31 2.63 -7.91
C ALA A 123 9.53 2.86 -6.61
N LEU A 124 9.42 1.84 -5.75
CA LEU A 124 8.67 1.91 -4.50
C LEU A 124 9.31 2.86 -3.48
N ARG A 125 10.63 3.04 -3.51
CA ARG A 125 11.32 4.00 -2.64
C ARG A 125 10.88 5.46 -2.85
N ARG A 126 10.23 5.76 -3.98
CA ARG A 126 9.74 7.10 -4.32
C ARG A 126 8.55 7.53 -3.48
N PHE A 127 7.83 6.59 -2.86
CA PHE A 127 6.83 6.90 -1.84
C PHE A 127 7.43 7.64 -0.65
N SER A 128 8.72 7.47 -0.36
CA SER A 128 9.39 8.23 0.71
C SER A 128 9.36 9.75 0.46
N ILE A 129 9.41 10.19 -0.80
CA ILE A 129 9.32 11.62 -1.15
C ILE A 129 7.92 12.15 -0.84
N LEU A 130 6.88 11.38 -1.18
CA LEU A 130 5.50 11.73 -0.83
C LEU A 130 5.30 11.79 0.68
N MET A 131 5.77 10.78 1.42
CA MET A 131 5.70 10.74 2.89
C MET A 131 6.46 11.91 3.52
N THR A 132 7.64 12.24 3.01
CA THR A 132 8.43 13.40 3.46
C THR A 132 7.67 14.70 3.22
N MET A 133 7.04 14.86 2.04
CA MET A 133 6.24 16.02 1.70
C MET A 133 5.07 16.23 2.68
N PHE A 134 4.35 15.15 3.04
CA PHE A 134 3.29 15.20 4.06
C PHE A 134 3.84 15.54 5.44
N LEU A 135 4.98 14.94 5.82
CA LEU A 135 5.58 15.12 7.14
C LEU A 135 6.16 16.53 7.33
N GLU A 136 6.78 17.11 6.29
CA GLU A 136 7.24 18.50 6.28
C GLU A 136 6.07 19.48 6.39
N PHE A 137 4.95 19.19 5.73
CA PHE A 137 3.74 19.99 5.88
C PHE A 137 3.18 19.92 7.31
N TYR A 138 3.15 18.74 7.93
CA TYR A 138 2.58 18.57 9.27
C TYR A 138 3.49 19.14 10.37
N ILE A 139 4.78 18.82 10.33
CA ILE A 139 5.77 19.14 11.37
C ILE A 139 6.41 20.50 11.17
N LEU A 140 6.86 20.81 9.95
CA LEU A 140 7.60 22.06 9.64
C LEU A 140 6.68 23.16 9.10
N LYS A 141 5.40 22.85 8.81
CA LYS A 141 4.42 23.78 8.23
C LYS A 141 4.84 24.38 6.88
N ILE A 142 5.74 23.71 6.16
CA ILE A 142 6.19 24.12 4.83
C ILE A 142 5.17 23.66 3.79
N ARG A 143 4.73 24.57 2.91
CA ARG A 143 3.81 24.24 1.80
C ARG A 143 4.60 24.02 0.50
N PRO A 144 4.58 22.82 -0.09
CA PRO A 144 5.14 22.57 -1.42
C PRO A 144 4.35 23.32 -2.50
N THR A 145 4.99 23.65 -3.62
CA THR A 145 4.31 24.27 -4.77
C THR A 145 3.52 23.22 -5.55
N SER A 146 2.46 23.63 -6.25
CA SER A 146 1.62 22.70 -7.03
C SER A 146 2.41 21.93 -8.09
N ALA A 147 3.44 22.54 -8.68
CA ALA A 147 4.34 21.86 -9.63
C ALA A 147 5.16 20.73 -8.97
N VAL A 148 5.61 20.93 -7.73
CA VAL A 148 6.30 19.89 -6.95
C VAL A 148 5.34 18.77 -6.59
N GLN A 149 4.13 19.11 -6.14
CA GLN A 149 3.09 18.13 -5.82
C GLN A 149 2.74 17.25 -7.02
N MET A 150 2.50 17.86 -8.19
CA MET A 150 2.17 17.13 -9.42
C MET A 150 3.29 16.16 -9.82
N SER A 151 4.55 16.59 -9.72
CA SER A 151 5.71 15.74 -10.03
C SER A 151 5.80 14.55 -9.07
N VAL A 152 5.54 14.76 -7.78
CA VAL A 152 5.54 13.69 -6.77
C VAL A 152 4.37 12.72 -6.99
N TYR A 153 3.17 13.22 -7.29
CA TYR A 153 2.01 12.36 -7.60
C TYR A 153 2.23 11.53 -8.86
N ALA A 154 2.79 12.11 -9.92
CA ALA A 154 3.16 11.36 -11.13
C ALA A 154 4.23 10.29 -10.84
N MET A 155 5.20 10.60 -9.97
CA MET A 155 6.26 9.66 -9.58
C MET A 155 5.70 8.45 -8.84
N VAL A 156 4.79 8.69 -7.88
CA VAL A 156 4.09 7.64 -7.12
C VAL A 156 3.10 6.89 -8.00
N GLY A 157 2.38 7.58 -8.88
CA GLY A 157 1.47 6.97 -9.84
C GLY A 157 2.18 6.00 -10.79
N GLY A 158 3.35 6.37 -11.31
CA GLY A 158 4.18 5.45 -12.09
C GLY A 158 4.65 4.22 -11.29
N ALA A 159 5.03 4.42 -10.02
CA ALA A 159 5.41 3.31 -9.14
C ALA A 159 4.24 2.36 -8.83
N LEU A 160 3.03 2.88 -8.66
CA LEU A 160 1.80 2.08 -8.48
C LEU A 160 1.43 1.32 -9.74
N LEU A 161 1.53 1.95 -10.92
CA LEU A 161 1.29 1.29 -12.20
C LEU A 161 2.32 0.17 -12.43
N ALA A 162 3.58 0.39 -12.03
CA ALA A 162 4.59 -0.65 -12.08
C ALA A 162 4.23 -1.83 -11.15
N ALA A 163 3.83 -1.52 -9.92
CA ALA A 163 3.45 -2.52 -8.92
C ALA A 163 2.18 -3.31 -9.28
N SER A 164 1.25 -2.73 -10.03
CA SER A 164 -0.02 -3.39 -10.38
C SER A 164 0.15 -4.62 -11.28
N ASP A 165 1.30 -4.72 -11.96
CA ASP A 165 1.63 -5.82 -12.87
C ASP A 165 3.07 -6.31 -12.62
N ASP A 166 3.50 -6.29 -11.36
CA ASP A 166 4.79 -6.84 -10.95
C ASP A 166 4.70 -8.36 -10.80
N LEU A 167 5.19 -9.07 -11.80
CA LEU A 167 5.25 -10.54 -11.79
C LEU A 167 6.19 -11.09 -10.71
N SER A 168 7.09 -10.25 -10.17
CA SER A 168 7.98 -10.58 -9.04
C SER A 168 7.43 -10.15 -7.68
N PHE A 169 6.10 -9.95 -7.57
CA PHE A 169 5.46 -9.44 -6.37
C PHE A 169 5.74 -10.29 -5.13
N ASN A 170 6.29 -9.65 -4.10
CA ASN A 170 6.53 -10.22 -2.78
C ASN A 170 6.00 -9.29 -1.69
N LEU A 171 4.91 -9.68 -1.02
CA LEU A 171 4.24 -8.84 -0.01
C LEU A 171 5.16 -8.43 1.14
N GLU A 172 6.04 -9.32 1.60
CA GLU A 172 7.01 -9.03 2.66
C GLU A 172 7.98 -7.92 2.20
N GLY A 173 8.54 -8.05 1.00
CA GLY A 173 9.42 -7.04 0.41
C GLY A 173 8.74 -5.68 0.22
N TYR A 174 7.49 -5.67 -0.23
CA TYR A 174 6.68 -4.46 -0.39
C TYR A 174 6.37 -3.80 0.96
N THR A 175 6.12 -4.60 2.00
CA THR A 175 5.89 -4.10 3.36
C THR A 175 7.17 -3.50 3.93
N PHE A 176 8.30 -4.19 3.79
CA PHE A 176 9.60 -3.70 4.23
C PHE A 176 9.98 -2.39 3.57
N ILE A 177 9.80 -2.24 2.26
CA ILE A 177 10.12 -0.97 1.58
C ILE A 177 9.19 0.16 2.01
N MET A 178 7.89 -0.10 2.26
CA MET A 178 6.96 0.93 2.74
C MET A 178 7.28 1.39 4.16
N ILE A 179 7.64 0.46 5.07
CA ILE A 179 8.12 0.82 6.41
C ILE A 179 9.42 1.62 6.29
N THR A 180 10.36 1.18 5.45
CA THR A 180 11.61 1.91 5.17
C THR A 180 11.33 3.32 4.67
N ASN A 181 10.35 3.51 3.80
CA ASN A 181 10.00 4.82 3.27
C ASN A 181 9.50 5.78 4.35
N ALA A 182 8.66 5.27 5.26
CA ALA A 182 8.15 6.04 6.39
C ALA A 182 9.27 6.41 7.38
N LEU A 183 10.18 5.47 7.66
CA LEU A 183 11.34 5.70 8.52
C LEU A 183 12.36 6.65 7.88
N THR A 184 12.62 6.53 6.58
CA THR A 184 13.47 7.48 5.82
C THR A 184 12.89 8.90 5.89
N ALA A 185 11.59 9.06 5.63
CA ALA A 185 10.91 10.35 5.71
C ALA A 185 10.98 10.95 7.13
N SER A 186 10.71 10.13 8.14
CA SER A 186 10.81 10.51 9.55
C SER A 186 12.23 10.95 9.89
N ASN A 187 13.23 10.15 9.53
CA ASN A 187 14.64 10.44 9.79
C ASN A 187 15.03 11.79 9.17
N GLY A 188 14.68 12.04 7.91
CA GLY A 188 14.98 13.30 7.24
C GLY A 188 14.41 14.53 7.96
N VAL A 189 13.15 14.48 8.39
CA VAL A 189 12.50 15.61 9.08
C VAL A 189 13.03 15.79 10.51
N PHE A 190 13.25 14.70 11.25
CA PHE A 190 13.79 14.79 12.61
C PHE A 190 15.26 15.23 12.64
N VAL A 191 16.07 14.79 11.67
CA VAL A 191 17.46 15.22 11.50
C VAL A 191 17.50 16.73 11.23
N LYS A 192 16.68 17.24 10.29
CA LYS A 192 16.53 18.70 10.06
C LYS A 192 16.15 19.43 11.34
N LYS A 193 15.17 18.92 12.09
CA LYS A 193 14.70 19.56 13.34
C LYS A 193 15.77 19.63 14.43
N LYS A 194 16.66 18.64 14.54
CA LYS A 194 17.69 18.57 15.60
C LYS A 194 19.01 19.24 15.22
N LEU A 195 19.39 19.24 13.94
CA LEU A 195 20.57 19.96 13.46
C LEU A 195 20.36 21.48 13.50
N SER A 196 19.13 21.99 13.35
CA SER A 196 18.82 23.43 13.40
C SER A 196 18.96 24.08 14.79
N GLY A 197 19.57 23.43 15.78
CA GLY A 197 19.72 24.00 17.13
C GLY A 197 20.64 23.24 18.08
N SER A 198 21.55 22.39 17.60
CA SER A 198 22.51 21.69 18.45
C SER A 198 23.93 21.71 17.89
N ASP A 199 24.92 21.90 18.76
CA ASP A 199 26.37 21.83 18.44
C ASP A 199 26.84 20.40 18.10
N LEU A 200 25.92 19.47 17.81
CA LEU A 200 26.26 18.12 17.37
C LEU A 200 26.71 18.18 15.91
N GLY A 201 28.02 18.17 15.69
CA GLY A 201 28.60 17.95 14.37
C GLY A 201 28.08 16.66 13.72
N THR A 202 27.97 16.66 12.39
CA THR A 202 27.36 15.58 11.59
C THR A 202 27.98 14.20 11.87
N TYR A 203 29.30 14.14 12.07
CA TYR A 203 30.02 12.91 12.39
C TYR A 203 29.71 12.36 13.79
N GLY A 204 29.52 13.25 14.77
CA GLY A 204 29.15 12.85 16.12
C GLY A 204 27.78 12.20 16.16
N LEU A 205 26.81 12.78 15.44
CA LEU A 205 25.46 12.21 15.32
C LEU A 205 25.50 10.79 14.72
N MET A 206 26.32 10.57 13.70
CA MET A 206 26.42 9.26 13.03
C MET A 206 27.14 8.21 13.87
N PHE A 207 28.21 8.59 14.58
CA PHE A 207 28.92 7.70 15.49
C PHE A 207 28.02 7.25 16.64
N TYR A 208 27.38 8.21 17.32
CA TYR A 208 26.51 7.89 18.46
C TYR A 208 25.23 7.16 18.05
N ASN A 209 24.68 7.44 16.87
CA ASN A 209 23.59 6.61 16.32
C ASN A 209 24.07 5.16 16.16
N SER A 210 25.20 4.94 15.47
CA SER A 210 25.74 3.59 15.20
C SER A 210 26.06 2.83 16.49
N LEU A 211 26.68 3.50 17.46
CA LEU A 211 27.07 2.92 18.74
C LEU A 211 25.87 2.54 19.60
N LEU A 212 24.88 3.44 19.73
CA LEU A 212 23.69 3.18 20.54
C LEU A 212 22.80 2.08 19.96
N MET A 213 22.79 1.91 18.63
CA MET A 213 22.02 0.85 17.97
C MET A 213 22.70 -0.52 18.02
N LEU A 214 24.01 -0.59 18.24
CA LEU A 214 24.76 -1.83 18.15
C LEU A 214 24.24 -2.90 19.11
N ILE A 215 24.00 -2.52 20.38
CA ILE A 215 23.52 -3.45 21.41
C ILE A 215 22.09 -3.93 21.11
N PRO A 216 21.10 -3.04 20.86
CA PRO A 216 19.76 -3.49 20.44
C PRO A 216 19.76 -4.34 19.16
N ALA A 217 20.57 -4.01 18.17
CA ALA A 217 20.65 -4.75 16.92
C ALA A 217 21.22 -6.16 17.12
N LEU A 218 22.26 -6.30 17.96
CA LEU A 218 22.85 -7.58 18.31
C LEU A 218 21.83 -8.47 19.06
N LEU A 219 21.16 -7.91 20.08
CA LEU A 219 20.13 -8.63 20.84
C LEU A 219 18.97 -9.08 19.94
N PHE A 220 18.50 -8.20 19.06
CA PHE A 220 17.43 -8.52 18.13
C PHE A 220 17.84 -9.64 17.15
N THR A 221 19.05 -9.57 16.60
CA THR A 221 19.58 -10.60 15.68
C THR A 221 19.78 -11.95 16.38
N TRP A 222 20.15 -11.93 17.67
CA TRP A 222 20.30 -13.14 18.47
C TRP A 222 18.94 -13.78 18.79
N ILE A 223 17.94 -12.99 19.23
CA ILE A 223 16.60 -13.48 19.58
C ILE A 223 15.90 -14.13 18.38
N LEU A 224 16.09 -13.58 17.16
CA LEU A 224 15.50 -14.14 15.94
C LEU A 224 16.20 -15.41 15.42
N GLY A 225 17.31 -15.82 16.04
CA GLY A 225 18.11 -16.98 15.60
C GLY A 225 18.89 -16.74 14.29
N ASP A 226 18.94 -15.50 13.81
CA ASP A 226 19.60 -15.13 12.56
C ASP A 226 21.13 -15.25 12.63
N LEU A 227 21.70 -15.11 13.82
CA LEU A 227 23.13 -15.31 14.05
C LEU A 227 23.55 -16.76 13.80
N GLU A 228 22.76 -17.72 14.26
CA GLU A 228 23.02 -19.15 14.07
C GLU A 228 22.87 -19.54 12.59
N LYS A 229 21.81 -19.05 11.92
CA LYS A 229 21.62 -19.23 10.47
C LYS A 229 22.78 -18.68 9.65
N ALA A 230 23.36 -17.55 10.08
CA ALA A 230 24.52 -16.98 9.42
C ALA A 230 25.79 -17.79 9.67
N LEU A 231 26.01 -18.32 10.87
CA LEU A 231 27.19 -19.16 11.18
C LEU A 231 27.19 -20.49 10.41
N GLN A 232 26.02 -21.10 10.23
CA GLN A 232 25.86 -22.37 9.50
C GLN A 232 25.89 -22.21 7.97
N TYR A 233 26.12 -21.00 7.46
CA TYR A 233 26.06 -20.72 6.02
C TYR A 233 27.25 -21.34 5.27
N SER A 234 26.97 -22.14 4.24
CA SER A 234 27.97 -22.98 3.57
C SER A 234 29.00 -22.24 2.71
N GLN A 235 28.72 -21.00 2.28
CA GLN A 235 29.63 -20.26 1.38
C GLN A 235 30.67 -19.40 2.12
N TRP A 236 30.84 -19.53 3.44
CA TRP A 236 31.94 -18.85 4.14
C TRP A 236 33.33 -19.25 3.65
N SER A 237 33.47 -20.46 3.10
CA SER A 237 34.72 -20.93 2.49
C SER A 237 35.02 -20.29 1.13
N ASN A 238 34.04 -19.64 0.50
CA ASN A 238 34.22 -19.00 -0.81
C ASN A 238 34.86 -17.60 -0.64
N PRO A 239 36.09 -17.37 -1.12
CA PRO A 239 36.79 -16.11 -0.91
C PRO A 239 36.08 -14.92 -1.58
N LEU A 240 35.40 -15.14 -2.72
CA LEU A 240 34.65 -14.09 -3.41
C LEU A 240 33.45 -13.63 -2.58
N PHE A 241 32.73 -14.55 -1.94
CA PHE A 241 31.64 -14.21 -1.04
C PHE A 241 32.14 -13.40 0.15
N VAL A 242 33.22 -13.83 0.80
CA VAL A 242 33.79 -13.13 1.96
C VAL A 242 34.22 -11.71 1.60
N ILE A 243 34.89 -11.53 0.45
CA ILE A 243 35.27 -10.19 -0.03
C ILE A 243 34.03 -9.32 -0.24
N GLN A 244 32.98 -9.84 -0.88
CA GLN A 244 31.75 -9.07 -1.10
C GLN A 244 30.98 -8.76 0.19
N PHE A 245 30.94 -9.70 1.14
CA PHE A 245 30.35 -9.49 2.46
C PHE A 245 31.09 -8.39 3.22
N MET A 246 32.43 -8.47 3.30
CA MET A 246 33.26 -7.46 3.94
C MET A 246 33.15 -6.10 3.25
N LEU A 247 33.11 -6.09 1.92
CA LEU A 247 32.87 -4.89 1.14
C LEU A 247 31.52 -4.26 1.48
N SER A 248 30.45 -5.05 1.56
CA SER A 248 29.12 -4.57 1.98
C SER A 248 29.16 -3.92 3.37
N CYS A 249 29.86 -4.53 4.33
CA CYS A 249 30.00 -3.97 5.68
C CYS A 249 30.67 -2.59 5.66
N VAL A 250 31.77 -2.43 4.92
CA VAL A 250 32.50 -1.16 4.82
C VAL A 250 31.73 -0.12 3.99
N MET A 251 31.02 -0.55 2.95
CA MET A 251 30.26 0.34 2.07
C MET A 251 29.15 1.11 2.80
N GLY A 252 28.58 0.56 3.88
CA GLY A 252 27.66 1.28 4.76
C GLY A 252 28.28 2.56 5.33
N PHE A 253 29.52 2.48 5.82
CA PHE A 253 30.29 3.63 6.28
C PHE A 253 30.65 4.58 5.13
N ILE A 254 31.11 4.05 3.99
CA ILE A 254 31.49 4.87 2.82
C ILE A 254 30.30 5.69 2.29
N LEU A 255 29.11 5.09 2.20
CA LEU A 255 27.88 5.78 1.81
C LEU A 255 27.57 6.93 2.79
N ASN A 256 27.64 6.62 4.07
CA ASN A 256 27.39 7.56 5.15
C ASN A 256 28.37 8.76 5.07
N TYR A 257 29.67 8.49 4.95
CA TYR A 257 30.71 9.51 4.80
C TYR A 257 30.55 10.35 3.53
N SER A 258 30.35 9.71 2.38
CA SER A 258 30.15 10.40 1.10
C SER A 258 28.89 11.29 1.08
N THR A 259 27.82 10.89 1.78
CA THR A 259 26.61 11.71 1.94
C THR A 259 26.89 12.99 2.71
N VAL A 260 27.68 12.91 3.80
CA VAL A 260 28.10 14.09 4.58
C VAL A 260 29.00 14.98 3.74
N LEU A 261 30.03 14.41 3.10
CA LEU A 261 30.98 15.15 2.27
C LEU A 261 30.27 15.88 1.11
N CYS A 262 29.34 15.20 0.45
CA CYS A 262 28.51 15.80 -0.60
C CYS A 262 27.64 16.93 -0.05
N THR A 263 27.07 16.79 1.14
CA THR A 263 26.23 17.83 1.76
C THR A 263 27.03 19.04 2.26
N GLN A 264 28.31 18.84 2.62
CA GLN A 264 29.21 19.91 3.06
C GLN A 264 29.70 20.76 1.88
N HIS A 265 30.10 20.12 0.77
CA HIS A 265 30.64 20.85 -0.38
C HIS A 265 29.56 21.29 -1.37
N ASN A 266 28.46 20.55 -1.48
CA ASN A 266 27.38 20.83 -2.42
C ASN A 266 26.11 21.34 -1.76
N SER A 267 25.29 22.02 -2.56
CA SER A 267 23.95 22.41 -2.12
C SER A 267 23.02 21.19 -2.02
N ALA A 268 22.00 21.26 -1.16
CA ALA A 268 20.96 20.23 -1.03
C ALA A 268 20.30 19.83 -2.37
N LEU A 269 20.29 20.74 -3.35
CA LEU A 269 19.78 20.51 -4.69
C LEU A 269 20.67 19.54 -5.48
N THR A 270 21.99 19.68 -5.40
CA THR A 270 22.95 18.79 -6.07
C THR A 270 22.85 17.38 -5.52
N THR A 271 22.76 17.23 -4.20
CA THR A 271 22.56 15.92 -3.54
C THR A 271 21.26 15.25 -3.99
N THR A 272 20.21 16.04 -4.25
CA THR A 272 18.94 15.56 -4.80
C THR A 272 19.09 15.09 -6.25
N ILE A 273 19.77 15.86 -7.11
CA ILE A 273 20.03 15.50 -8.51
C ILE A 273 20.81 14.19 -8.61
N VAL A 274 21.92 14.09 -7.88
CA VAL A 274 22.75 12.87 -7.85
C VAL A 274 21.94 11.68 -7.30
N GLY A 275 21.09 11.94 -6.29
CA GLY A 275 20.15 10.96 -5.74
C GLY A 275 19.13 10.45 -6.77
N CYS A 276 18.63 11.31 -7.66
CA CYS A 276 17.77 10.89 -8.75
C CYS A 276 18.54 10.09 -9.80
N LEU A 277 19.72 10.57 -10.22
CA LEU A 277 20.55 9.91 -11.23
C LEU A 277 20.99 8.50 -10.81
N LYS A 278 21.39 8.31 -9.55
CA LYS A 278 21.71 6.98 -9.03
C LYS A 278 20.49 6.05 -9.08
N ASN A 279 19.28 6.54 -8.81
CA ASN A 279 18.07 5.72 -8.80
C ASN A 279 17.71 5.28 -10.22
N VAL A 280 17.88 6.17 -11.21
CA VAL A 280 17.77 5.81 -12.63
C VAL A 280 18.78 4.72 -13.00
N SER A 281 20.02 4.86 -12.52
CA SER A 281 21.08 3.87 -12.73
C SER A 281 20.72 2.51 -12.09
N ILE A 282 20.26 2.50 -10.83
CA ILE A 282 19.79 1.30 -10.12
C ILE A 282 18.64 0.65 -10.89
N THR A 283 17.70 1.42 -11.43
CA THR A 283 16.56 0.90 -12.18
C THR A 283 17.01 0.15 -13.44
N TYR A 284 17.78 0.77 -14.33
CA TYR A 284 18.10 0.13 -15.61
C TYR A 284 19.23 -0.90 -15.50
N ILE A 285 20.29 -0.60 -14.75
CA ILE A 285 21.38 -1.56 -14.55
C ILE A 285 20.89 -2.74 -13.69
N GLY A 286 20.00 -2.49 -12.74
CA GLY A 286 19.41 -3.51 -11.89
C GLY A 286 18.57 -4.56 -12.63
N MET A 287 17.99 -4.22 -13.79
CA MET A 287 17.31 -5.19 -14.66
C MET A 287 18.27 -6.27 -15.18
N PHE A 288 19.55 -5.95 -15.34
CA PHE A 288 20.57 -6.88 -15.84
C PHE A 288 21.36 -7.58 -14.72
N ILE A 289 21.67 -6.86 -13.63
CA ILE A 289 22.51 -7.40 -12.54
C ILE A 289 21.76 -8.36 -11.62
N GLY A 290 20.47 -8.11 -11.36
CA GLY A 290 19.71 -8.86 -10.35
C GLY A 290 19.25 -10.25 -10.79
N GLY A 291 19.00 -10.44 -12.10
CA GLY A 291 18.43 -11.67 -12.66
C GLY A 291 17.02 -12.01 -12.14
N ASP A 292 16.45 -11.17 -11.28
CA ASP A 292 15.18 -11.36 -10.58
C ASP A 292 14.06 -10.43 -11.10
N TYR A 293 14.37 -9.60 -12.10
CA TYR A 293 13.38 -8.76 -12.76
C TYR A 293 12.69 -9.53 -13.88
N VAL A 294 11.36 -9.65 -13.79
CA VAL A 294 10.52 -10.26 -14.83
C VAL A 294 9.84 -9.15 -15.63
N PHE A 295 10.08 -9.12 -16.94
CA PHE A 295 9.57 -8.08 -17.82
C PHE A 295 8.06 -8.22 -18.04
N SER A 296 7.32 -7.14 -17.81
CA SER A 296 5.96 -6.94 -18.31
C SER A 296 5.80 -5.54 -18.88
N TRP A 297 4.93 -5.38 -19.88
CA TRP A 297 4.69 -4.11 -20.55
C TRP A 297 4.14 -3.03 -19.61
N LEU A 298 3.16 -3.35 -18.75
CA LEU A 298 2.62 -2.37 -17.80
C LEU A 298 3.65 -2.02 -16.73
N ASN A 299 4.38 -3.03 -16.24
CA ASN A 299 5.45 -2.82 -15.28
C ASN A 299 6.54 -1.87 -15.83
N CYS A 300 7.01 -2.12 -17.05
CA CYS A 300 7.99 -1.30 -17.73
C CYS A 300 7.48 0.14 -17.96
N ILE A 301 6.24 0.31 -18.43
CA ILE A 301 5.64 1.63 -18.61
C ILE A 301 5.57 2.39 -17.29
N GLY A 302 5.12 1.74 -16.21
CA GLY A 302 5.05 2.35 -14.88
C GLY A 302 6.42 2.80 -14.36
N ILE A 303 7.45 1.97 -14.50
CA ILE A 303 8.83 2.31 -14.13
C ILE A 303 9.30 3.55 -14.90
N ASN A 304 9.08 3.60 -16.22
CA ASN A 304 9.50 4.72 -17.06
C ASN A 304 8.74 6.01 -16.73
N ILE A 305 7.41 5.95 -16.52
CA ILE A 305 6.61 7.10 -16.07
C ILE A 305 7.17 7.63 -14.76
N SER A 306 7.46 6.73 -13.82
CA SER A 306 8.05 7.12 -12.55
C SER A 306 9.39 7.83 -12.77
N VAL A 307 10.31 7.24 -13.56
CA VAL A 307 11.63 7.81 -13.87
C VAL A 307 11.51 9.21 -14.46
N LEU A 308 10.66 9.39 -15.47
CA LEU A 308 10.43 10.71 -16.09
C LEU A 308 9.91 11.73 -15.07
N ALA A 309 8.98 11.33 -14.21
CA ALA A 309 8.47 12.20 -13.15
C ALA A 309 9.56 12.58 -12.12
N SER A 310 10.55 11.71 -11.86
CA SER A 310 11.68 12.02 -10.99
C SER A 310 12.67 13.04 -11.58
N LEU A 311 12.87 13.00 -12.89
CA LEU A 311 13.63 14.02 -13.61
C LEU A 311 12.86 15.35 -13.64
N ALA A 312 11.55 15.30 -13.88
CA ALA A 312 10.69 16.48 -13.83
C ALA A 312 10.68 17.13 -12.43
N TYR A 313 10.56 16.33 -11.36
CA TYR A 313 10.66 16.80 -9.96
C TYR A 313 11.97 17.54 -9.71
N THR A 314 13.08 16.98 -10.20
CA THR A 314 14.42 17.58 -10.09
C THR A 314 14.49 18.91 -10.81
N TYR A 315 13.99 18.97 -12.05
CA TYR A 315 13.93 20.19 -12.85
C TYR A 315 13.06 21.28 -12.22
N VAL A 316 11.87 20.93 -11.72
CA VAL A 316 10.95 21.86 -11.04
C VAL A 316 11.59 22.43 -9.78
N THR A 317 12.25 21.57 -8.99
CA THR A 317 12.94 21.99 -7.76
C THR A 317 14.12 22.91 -8.08
N PHE A 318 14.86 22.63 -9.14
CA PHE A 318 15.94 23.48 -9.64
C PHE A 318 15.43 24.87 -10.07
N ARG A 319 14.38 24.91 -10.90
CA ARG A 319 13.79 26.17 -11.40
C ARG A 319 13.22 27.05 -10.28
N LYS A 320 12.65 26.44 -9.23
CA LYS A 320 12.18 27.17 -8.04
C LYS A 320 13.31 27.90 -7.32
N LYS A 321 14.48 27.26 -7.15
CA LYS A 321 15.64 27.88 -6.49
C LYS A 321 16.16 29.09 -7.26
N ASN A 322 16.21 29.02 -8.60
CA ASN A 322 16.64 30.12 -9.45
C ASN A 322 15.67 31.31 -9.43
N ARG A 323 14.35 31.07 -9.33
CA ARG A 323 13.35 32.15 -9.16
C ARG A 323 13.46 32.86 -7.81
N GLN A 324 13.90 32.17 -6.76
CA GLN A 324 14.14 32.79 -5.44
C GLN A 324 15.45 33.62 -5.39
N HIS A 325 16.34 33.48 -6.39
CA HIS A 325 17.58 34.26 -6.52
C HIS A 325 17.46 35.43 -7.52
N GLN A 326 16.27 35.74 -8.05
CA GLN A 326 16.05 37.02 -8.74
C GLN A 326 15.91 38.14 -7.70
N PRO A 327 16.65 39.26 -7.81
CA PRO A 327 16.69 40.31 -6.80
C PRO A 327 15.38 41.08 -6.82
N HIS A 328 14.42 40.67 -5.98
CA HIS A 328 13.21 41.46 -5.70
C HIS A 328 13.45 42.54 -4.62
N ASP A 329 14.71 42.74 -4.22
CA ASP A 329 15.13 43.74 -3.22
C ASP A 329 15.52 45.10 -3.81
N GLU A 330 15.68 45.26 -5.12
CA GLU A 330 15.93 46.59 -5.71
C GLU A 330 14.67 47.47 -5.79
N ASP A 331 13.48 46.87 -5.91
CA ASP A 331 12.22 47.62 -6.00
C ASP A 331 11.65 48.00 -4.62
N ARG A 332 11.93 47.21 -3.57
CA ARG A 332 11.51 47.55 -2.19
C ARG A 332 12.29 48.70 -1.59
N VAL A 333 13.58 48.85 -1.93
CA VAL A 333 14.40 49.98 -1.45
C VAL A 333 14.01 51.28 -2.18
N LYS A 334 13.63 51.21 -3.46
CA LYS A 334 13.15 52.37 -4.23
C LYS A 334 11.77 52.87 -3.81
N LEU A 335 10.88 51.97 -3.36
CA LEU A 335 9.55 52.34 -2.87
C LEU A 335 9.54 52.91 -1.44
N LEU A 336 10.60 52.69 -0.66
CA LEU A 336 10.72 53.24 0.71
C LEU A 336 11.43 54.61 0.76
N GLN A 337 11.98 55.10 -0.34
CA GLN A 337 12.62 56.43 -0.42
C GLN A 337 11.68 57.55 -0.86
N ASN A 338 10.50 57.25 -1.43
CA ASN A 338 9.56 58.26 -1.92
C ASN A 338 8.15 58.05 -1.35
N GLY A 339 7.76 58.88 -0.37
CA GLY A 339 6.35 59.18 -0.12
C GLY A 339 5.84 58.96 1.30
N LYS A 340 5.53 60.07 1.96
CA LYS A 340 4.89 60.23 3.27
C LYS A 340 3.36 59.99 3.21
N VAL A 341 2.82 59.49 4.33
CA VAL A 341 1.51 59.80 4.97
C VAL A 341 0.23 59.38 4.20
N GLU A 342 -0.60 58.48 4.76
CA GLU A 342 -1.82 58.79 5.55
C GLU A 342 -2.70 57.54 5.81
N ASN A 343 -3.61 57.67 6.77
CA ASN A 343 -4.53 56.68 7.35
C ASN A 343 -5.68 56.23 6.43
N GLY A 344 -6.27 55.05 6.70
CA GLY A 344 -7.71 54.83 6.41
C GLY A 344 -8.17 53.40 6.04
N LEU A 345 -9.02 52.84 6.93
CA LEU A 345 -10.14 51.88 6.74
C LEU A 345 -9.90 50.56 5.97
N ILE A 346 -9.99 49.39 6.63
CA ILE A 346 -11.21 48.66 7.09
C ILE A 346 -12.20 48.37 5.95
N GLY A 347 -12.40 47.08 5.65
CA GLY A 347 -13.63 46.63 5.03
C GLY A 347 -13.59 45.26 4.34
N SER A 348 -14.26 44.29 4.96
CA SER A 348 -14.89 43.10 4.36
C SER A 348 -14.01 41.89 3.95
N CYS A 349 -14.00 40.87 4.82
CA CYS A 349 -14.75 39.63 4.54
C CYS A 349 -14.81 38.77 5.82
N VAL A 350 -15.76 39.11 6.69
CA VAL A 350 -16.28 38.24 7.74
C VAL A 350 -17.52 37.58 7.16
N GLN A 351 -17.44 36.31 6.77
CA GLN A 351 -18.56 35.33 6.83
C GLN A 351 -18.14 33.99 6.21
N SER A 352 -17.60 33.10 7.05
CA SER A 352 -17.87 31.65 6.98
C SER A 352 -17.42 30.90 8.25
N SER A 353 -17.05 31.62 9.31
CA SER A 353 -16.35 31.09 10.50
C SER A 353 -17.25 30.76 11.70
N GLU A 354 -18.54 30.47 11.51
CA GLU A 354 -19.43 30.15 12.65
C GLU A 354 -19.97 28.72 12.69
N LEU A 355 -19.78 27.91 11.65
CA LEU A 355 -20.30 26.53 11.65
C LEU A 355 -19.26 25.42 11.91
N LYS A 356 -17.97 25.74 12.01
CA LYS A 356 -16.90 24.77 12.32
C LYS A 356 -16.35 24.85 13.76
N PHE A 357 -16.73 25.87 14.51
CA PHE A 357 -16.21 26.12 15.86
C PHE A 357 -16.85 25.25 16.96
N LYS A 358 -17.92 24.50 16.65
CA LYS A 358 -18.61 23.64 17.63
C LYS A 358 -18.02 22.23 17.76
N ASN A 359 -17.27 21.73 16.77
CA ASN A 359 -16.72 20.37 16.81
C ASN A 359 -15.28 20.30 17.34
N ASP A 360 -14.51 21.39 17.29
CA ASP A 360 -13.14 21.44 17.83
C ASP A 360 -13.10 21.61 19.36
N LEU A 361 -14.19 22.08 19.99
CA LEU A 361 -14.21 22.32 21.44
C LEU A 361 -14.31 21.03 22.27
N ILE A 362 -14.87 19.94 21.71
CA ILE A 362 -15.03 18.65 22.40
C ILE A 362 -13.70 17.87 22.42
N GLY A 363 -12.89 17.98 21.36
CA GLY A 363 -11.55 17.37 21.29
C GLY A 363 -10.52 18.06 22.19
N LEU A 364 -10.61 19.39 22.34
CA LEU A 364 -9.71 20.18 23.19
C LEU A 364 -9.95 19.98 24.71
N ALA A 365 -11.16 19.56 25.10
CA ALA A 365 -11.49 19.26 26.50
C ALA A 365 -10.91 17.92 26.99
N LEU A 366 -10.70 16.94 26.10
CA LEU A 366 -10.14 15.62 26.46
C LEU A 366 -8.61 15.64 26.57
N ALA A 367 -7.92 16.52 25.83
CA ALA A 367 -6.46 16.61 25.82
C ALA A 367 -5.84 17.39 27.00
N SER A 368 -6.65 17.99 27.88
CA SER A 368 -6.18 18.92 28.92
C SER A 368 -6.20 18.38 30.36
N LEU A 369 -6.48 17.09 30.57
CA LEU A 369 -6.55 16.47 31.91
C LEU A 369 -5.37 15.57 32.32
N THR A 370 -4.33 15.39 31.48
CA THR A 370 -3.19 14.50 31.77
C THR A 370 -1.91 15.18 32.27
N TYR A 371 -1.89 16.51 32.45
CA TYR A 371 -0.69 17.23 32.94
C TYR A 371 -1.00 18.14 34.14
N PRO A 372 -0.34 17.95 35.31
CA PRO A 372 -0.61 18.72 36.53
C PRO A 372 -0.30 20.23 36.38
N LEU A 373 0.60 20.61 35.47
CA LEU A 373 1.05 21.99 35.26
C LEU A 373 0.02 22.93 34.58
N ARG A 374 -1.10 22.42 34.07
CA ARG A 374 -2.15 23.25 33.42
C ARG A 374 -3.44 23.44 34.24
N GLN A 375 -3.61 22.74 35.35
CA GLN A 375 -4.85 22.81 36.14
C GLN A 375 -5.05 24.16 36.85
N HIS A 376 -3.96 24.85 37.19
CA HIS A 376 -4.03 26.13 37.90
C HIS A 376 -4.58 27.27 37.02
N ARG A 377 -4.26 27.29 35.73
CA ARG A 377 -4.78 28.28 34.76
C ARG A 377 -6.26 28.05 34.41
N ILE A 378 -6.72 26.79 34.38
CA ILE A 378 -8.11 26.44 34.05
C ILE A 378 -9.04 26.67 35.25
N LYS A 379 -8.58 26.39 36.49
CA LYS A 379 -9.33 26.76 37.72
C LYS A 379 -9.61 28.26 37.84
N LYS A 380 -8.68 29.09 37.35
CA LYS A 380 -8.81 30.56 37.34
C LYS A 380 -9.80 31.07 36.28
N MET A 381 -10.09 30.27 35.25
CA MET A 381 -10.87 30.67 34.07
C MET A 381 -12.35 30.22 34.13
N ILE A 382 -12.67 29.12 34.83
CA ILE A 382 -14.02 28.49 34.81
C ILE A 382 -14.67 28.44 36.21
N GLY A 383 -13.94 28.81 37.26
CA GLY A 383 -14.42 28.77 38.64
C GLY A 383 -14.35 27.37 39.27
N SER A 384 -13.97 27.34 40.54
CA SER A 384 -13.70 26.12 41.34
C SER A 384 -14.81 25.07 41.26
N THR A 385 -16.06 25.52 41.35
CA THR A 385 -17.25 24.67 41.46
C THR A 385 -17.60 23.95 40.15
N LYS A 386 -17.46 24.64 39.00
CA LYS A 386 -17.72 24.05 37.68
C LYS A 386 -16.63 23.06 37.26
N PHE A 387 -15.37 23.35 37.60
CA PHE A 387 -14.27 22.42 37.35
C PHE A 387 -14.41 21.12 38.16
N ALA A 388 -14.87 21.21 39.41
CA ALA A 388 -15.12 20.05 40.26
C ALA A 388 -16.23 19.14 39.72
N MET A 389 -17.32 19.73 39.19
CA MET A 389 -18.44 18.99 38.60
C MET A 389 -18.04 18.25 37.31
N ILE A 390 -17.31 18.92 36.41
CA ILE A 390 -16.83 18.33 35.15
C ILE A 390 -15.81 17.20 35.42
N SER A 391 -14.91 17.41 36.38
CA SER A 391 -13.98 16.37 36.85
C SER A 391 -14.72 15.15 37.41
N ARG A 392 -15.82 15.34 38.15
CA ARG A 392 -16.62 14.24 38.72
C ARG A 392 -17.30 13.41 37.64
N ASN A 393 -17.89 14.04 36.63
CA ASN A 393 -18.59 13.35 35.54
C ASN A 393 -17.63 12.58 34.63
N ILE A 394 -16.45 13.13 34.32
CA ILE A 394 -15.43 12.44 33.52
C ILE A 394 -14.83 11.25 34.28
N ARG A 395 -14.64 11.36 35.59
CA ARG A 395 -14.11 10.27 36.42
C ARG A 395 -15.12 9.13 36.59
N SER A 396 -16.41 9.44 36.59
CA SER A 396 -17.53 8.47 36.55
C SER A 396 -17.59 7.73 35.21
N LEU A 397 -17.45 8.44 34.09
CA LEU A 397 -17.39 7.83 32.75
C LEU A 397 -16.16 6.93 32.58
N TYR A 398 -15.00 7.34 33.10
CA TYR A 398 -13.77 6.57 33.02
C TYR A 398 -13.78 5.32 33.92
N SER A 399 -14.40 5.38 35.12
CA SER A 399 -14.53 4.22 36.01
C SER A 399 -15.50 3.17 35.46
N THR A 400 -16.56 3.62 34.78
CA THR A 400 -17.56 2.73 34.16
C THR A 400 -16.96 1.99 32.95
N HIS A 401 -16.15 2.68 32.13
CA HIS A 401 -15.49 2.09 30.97
C HIS A 401 -14.33 1.14 31.37
N LYS A 402 -13.57 1.48 32.41
CA LYS A 402 -12.49 0.63 32.94
C LYS A 402 -13.03 -0.65 33.61
N ARG A 403 -14.22 -0.60 34.24
CA ARG A 403 -14.90 -1.81 34.74
C ARG A 403 -15.32 -2.72 33.58
N SER A 404 -15.90 -2.19 32.52
CA SER A 404 -16.32 -2.98 31.34
C SER A 404 -15.15 -3.73 30.67
N ILE A 405 -13.99 -3.09 30.53
CA ILE A 405 -12.79 -3.70 29.92
C ILE A 405 -12.15 -4.74 30.86
N ALA A 406 -12.19 -4.50 32.17
CA ALA A 406 -11.70 -5.47 33.15
C ALA A 406 -12.57 -6.74 33.18
N THR A 407 -13.90 -6.62 33.07
CA THR A 407 -14.82 -7.78 33.03
C THR A 407 -14.69 -8.59 31.74
N GLN A 408 -14.34 -7.94 30.62
CA GLN A 408 -14.14 -8.59 29.32
C GLN A 408 -12.78 -9.32 29.26
N SER A 409 -11.74 -8.76 29.87
CA SER A 409 -10.43 -9.39 30.00
C SER A 409 -10.43 -10.56 31.01
N PHE A 410 -11.21 -10.48 32.09
CA PHE A 410 -11.34 -11.56 33.07
C PHE A 410 -12.07 -12.79 32.52
N LYS A 411 -13.15 -12.59 31.72
CA LYS A 411 -13.85 -13.69 31.02
C LYS A 411 -13.00 -14.38 29.95
N GLN A 412 -11.97 -13.72 29.43
CA GLN A 412 -11.10 -14.28 28.40
C GLN A 412 -9.92 -15.06 29.00
N HIS A 413 -9.57 -14.80 30.26
CA HIS A 413 -8.51 -15.51 30.96
C HIS A 413 -8.97 -16.79 31.68
N GLU A 414 -10.20 -16.83 32.22
CA GLU A 414 -10.75 -18.06 32.86
C GLU A 414 -11.05 -19.18 31.85
N VAL A 415 -11.30 -18.86 30.57
CA VAL A 415 -11.55 -19.87 29.51
C VAL A 415 -10.25 -20.49 28.97
N SER A 416 -9.10 -19.86 29.22
CA SER A 416 -7.82 -20.25 28.58
C SER A 416 -6.94 -21.19 29.43
N GLN A 417 -7.38 -21.60 30.63
CA GLN A 417 -6.57 -22.44 31.54
C GLN A 417 -7.15 -23.82 31.84
N HIS A 418 -8.32 -24.19 31.30
CA HIS A 418 -8.96 -25.48 31.63
C HIS A 418 -9.15 -26.44 30.45
N SER A 419 -8.58 -26.15 29.27
CA SER A 419 -8.90 -26.85 28.02
C SER A 419 -7.69 -27.38 27.24
N ASN A 420 -6.53 -27.59 27.89
CA ASN A 420 -5.29 -27.91 27.17
C ASN A 420 -4.83 -29.38 27.19
N GLU A 421 -5.65 -30.33 27.67
CA GLU A 421 -5.33 -31.76 27.59
C GLU A 421 -6.43 -32.65 26.97
N ASN A 422 -7.63 -32.10 26.68
CA ASN A 422 -8.75 -32.86 26.09
C ASN A 422 -9.01 -32.54 24.59
N ASN A 423 -8.25 -31.64 23.98
CA ASN A 423 -8.58 -31.08 22.65
C ASN A 423 -8.04 -31.87 21.45
N GLU A 424 -7.03 -32.74 21.60
CA GLU A 424 -6.45 -33.44 20.44
C GLU A 424 -7.38 -34.54 19.90
N ASP A 425 -8.12 -35.23 20.78
CA ASP A 425 -9.11 -36.24 20.39
C ASP A 425 -10.41 -35.63 19.84
N GLU A 426 -10.83 -34.45 20.32
CA GLU A 426 -11.99 -33.71 19.80
C GLU A 426 -11.73 -33.12 18.40
N ILE A 427 -10.49 -32.68 18.11
CA ILE A 427 -10.15 -32.12 16.79
C ILE A 427 -10.14 -33.22 15.72
N MET A 428 -9.64 -34.41 16.05
CA MET A 428 -9.69 -35.57 15.14
C MET A 428 -11.12 -36.05 14.84
N GLN A 429 -12.02 -36.04 15.84
CA GLN A 429 -13.44 -36.37 15.61
C GLN A 429 -14.21 -35.30 14.81
N LYS A 430 -13.75 -34.04 14.84
CA LYS A 430 -14.39 -32.93 14.13
C LYS A 430 -14.03 -32.88 12.64
N GLU A 431 -12.85 -33.35 12.24
CA GLU A 431 -12.45 -33.49 10.83
C GLU A 431 -13.19 -34.64 10.12
N GLU A 432 -13.55 -35.70 10.85
CA GLU A 432 -14.27 -36.85 10.28
C GLU A 432 -15.71 -36.52 9.85
N ASN A 433 -16.39 -35.63 10.58
CA ASN A 433 -17.80 -35.25 10.38
C ASN A 433 -18.04 -34.11 9.37
N LEU A 434 -17.01 -33.58 8.73
CA LEU A 434 -17.17 -32.50 7.73
C LEU A 434 -17.49 -33.09 6.35
N ASP A 435 -18.52 -32.51 5.70
CA ASP A 435 -18.86 -32.83 4.31
C ASP A 435 -17.74 -32.46 3.32
N GLU A 436 -17.78 -33.05 2.12
CA GLU A 436 -16.72 -32.91 1.12
C GLU A 436 -16.50 -31.45 0.70
N PHE A 437 -17.59 -30.67 0.56
CA PHE A 437 -17.52 -29.23 0.29
C PHE A 437 -16.81 -28.48 1.42
N ALA A 438 -17.16 -28.76 2.68
CA ALA A 438 -16.57 -28.10 3.83
C ALA A 438 -15.07 -28.38 3.92
N LYS A 439 -14.64 -29.62 3.64
CA LYS A 439 -13.22 -30.00 3.55
C LYS A 439 -12.50 -29.24 2.43
N GLU A 440 -13.07 -29.22 1.23
CA GLU A 440 -12.52 -28.49 0.08
C GLU A 440 -12.40 -26.98 0.35
N PHE A 441 -13.44 -26.38 0.92
CA PHE A 441 -13.49 -24.95 1.22
C PHE A 441 -12.48 -24.56 2.31
N LEU A 442 -12.45 -25.29 3.44
CA LEU A 442 -11.55 -24.98 4.55
C LEU A 442 -10.07 -25.08 4.15
N ASN A 443 -9.72 -26.03 3.27
CA ASN A 443 -8.37 -26.15 2.73
C ASN A 443 -7.96 -24.95 1.85
N ASN A 444 -8.92 -24.30 1.20
CA ASN A 444 -8.69 -23.18 0.29
C ASN A 444 -9.05 -21.80 0.90
N GLN A 445 -9.57 -21.77 2.14
CA GLN A 445 -10.05 -20.57 2.80
C GLN A 445 -8.90 -19.64 3.18
N ILE A 446 -9.03 -18.37 2.84
CA ILE A 446 -8.11 -17.32 3.23
C ILE A 446 -8.78 -16.48 4.32
N LYS A 447 -8.36 -16.71 5.57
CA LYS A 447 -8.84 -15.92 6.71
C LYS A 447 -8.34 -14.49 6.61
N MET A 448 -9.24 -13.52 6.81
CA MET A 448 -8.94 -12.10 6.70
C MET A 448 -9.33 -11.33 7.95
N THR A 449 -8.56 -10.30 8.27
CA THR A 449 -8.96 -9.29 9.25
C THR A 449 -9.98 -8.32 8.63
N PRO A 450 -10.82 -7.63 9.43
CA PRO A 450 -11.76 -6.64 8.93
C PRO A 450 -11.08 -5.54 8.09
N PHE A 451 -9.86 -5.15 8.44
CA PHE A 451 -9.08 -4.18 7.67
C PHE A 451 -8.65 -4.74 6.30
N GLN A 452 -8.17 -5.98 6.24
CA GLN A 452 -7.84 -6.65 4.98
C GLN A 452 -9.08 -6.80 4.10
N LYS A 453 -10.24 -7.16 4.68
CA LYS A 453 -11.53 -7.24 3.97
C LYS A 453 -11.90 -5.88 3.34
N ILE A 454 -11.78 -4.78 4.09
CA ILE A 454 -12.05 -3.42 3.56
C ILE A 454 -11.08 -3.08 2.42
N LEU A 455 -9.78 -3.32 2.61
CA LEU A 455 -8.78 -3.01 1.59
C LEU A 455 -8.98 -3.84 0.32
N LEU A 456 -9.27 -5.13 0.48
CA LEU A 456 -9.55 -6.05 -0.62
C LEU A 456 -10.86 -5.68 -1.34
N THR A 457 -11.88 -5.26 -0.59
CA THR A 457 -13.13 -4.73 -1.16
C THR A 457 -12.84 -3.51 -2.03
N ALA A 458 -12.10 -2.53 -1.50
CA ALA A 458 -11.78 -1.30 -2.21
C ALA A 458 -10.90 -1.57 -3.44
N GLY A 459 -9.88 -2.42 -3.29
CA GLY A 459 -8.99 -2.82 -4.39
C GLY A 459 -9.73 -3.58 -5.49
N SER A 460 -10.55 -4.57 -5.12
CA SER A 460 -11.37 -5.35 -6.05
C SER A 460 -12.43 -4.49 -6.74
N SER A 461 -13.05 -3.56 -6.01
CA SER A 461 -13.99 -2.58 -6.59
C SER A 461 -13.32 -1.73 -7.67
N LEU A 462 -12.16 -1.15 -7.37
CA LEU A 462 -11.42 -0.31 -8.31
C LEU A 462 -10.92 -1.12 -9.51
N ALA A 463 -10.37 -2.32 -9.27
CA ALA A 463 -9.89 -3.19 -10.32
C ALA A 463 -11.02 -3.65 -11.25
N ALA A 464 -12.18 -4.05 -10.72
CA ALA A 464 -13.35 -4.43 -11.51
C ALA A 464 -13.92 -3.26 -12.33
N LEU A 465 -13.83 -2.03 -11.84
CA LEU A 465 -14.23 -0.83 -12.59
C LEU A 465 -13.27 -0.48 -13.72
N VAL A 466 -11.96 -0.63 -13.50
CA VAL A 466 -10.92 -0.37 -14.50
C VAL A 466 -10.94 -1.46 -15.57
N ASP A 467 -10.89 -2.73 -15.16
CA ASP A 467 -10.93 -3.89 -16.05
C ASP A 467 -11.91 -4.98 -15.57
N PRO A 468 -13.14 -5.02 -16.11
CA PRO A 468 -14.13 -6.04 -15.79
C PRO A 468 -13.82 -7.41 -16.41
N ARG A 469 -12.80 -7.53 -17.27
CA ARG A 469 -12.34 -8.84 -17.77
C ARG A 469 -11.54 -9.58 -16.69
N ARG A 470 -11.15 -8.89 -15.62
CA ARG A 470 -10.62 -9.49 -14.39
C ARG A 470 -11.74 -10.12 -13.56
N HIS A 471 -12.17 -11.30 -14.01
CA HIS A 471 -13.22 -12.07 -13.34
C HIS A 471 -12.87 -12.42 -11.89
N ASP A 472 -11.57 -12.50 -11.55
CA ASP A 472 -11.03 -12.67 -10.20
C ASP A 472 -11.39 -11.52 -9.26
N MET A 473 -11.29 -10.28 -9.73
CA MET A 473 -11.61 -9.10 -8.93
C MET A 473 -13.11 -8.93 -8.75
N ILE A 474 -13.92 -9.30 -9.74
CA ILE A 474 -15.39 -9.31 -9.61
C ILE A 474 -15.83 -10.39 -8.62
N ALA A 475 -15.25 -11.58 -8.70
CA ALA A 475 -15.48 -12.67 -7.76
C ALA A 475 -15.15 -12.22 -6.33
N CYS A 476 -13.97 -11.63 -6.14
CA CYS A 476 -13.51 -11.11 -4.85
C CYS A 476 -14.39 -9.97 -4.31
N LEU A 477 -14.83 -9.05 -5.17
CA LEU A 477 -15.77 -8.00 -4.80
C LEU A 477 -17.09 -8.60 -4.29
N GLY A 478 -17.56 -9.65 -4.94
CA GLY A 478 -18.76 -10.37 -4.52
C GLY A 478 -18.64 -10.98 -3.14
N GLU A 479 -17.52 -11.64 -2.86
CA GLU A 479 -17.30 -12.31 -1.57
C GLU A 479 -17.20 -11.31 -0.41
N THR A 480 -16.62 -10.14 -0.69
CA THR A 480 -16.38 -9.13 0.34
C THR A 480 -17.57 -8.21 0.61
N THR A 481 -18.53 -8.12 -0.32
CA THR A 481 -19.71 -7.24 -0.20
C THR A 481 -21.05 -7.98 -0.11
N GLY A 482 -21.09 -9.27 -0.43
CA GLY A 482 -22.33 -10.03 -0.63
C GLY A 482 -22.97 -10.62 0.63
N GLU A 483 -22.34 -10.52 1.80
CA GLU A 483 -22.73 -11.23 3.03
C GLU A 483 -24.21 -11.00 3.42
N ASP A 484 -24.66 -9.75 3.48
CA ASP A 484 -26.06 -9.42 3.81
C ASP A 484 -27.07 -9.98 2.79
N ALA A 485 -26.69 -10.03 1.51
CA ALA A 485 -27.54 -10.59 0.46
C ALA A 485 -27.57 -12.12 0.55
N LEU A 486 -26.44 -12.76 0.84
CA LEU A 486 -26.34 -14.21 1.01
C LEU A 486 -27.17 -14.70 2.20
N HIS A 487 -27.17 -13.97 3.32
CA HIS A 487 -28.07 -14.28 4.42
C HIS A 487 -29.54 -14.27 3.99
N LYS A 488 -29.96 -13.29 3.19
CA LYS A 488 -31.35 -13.25 2.65
C LYS A 488 -31.62 -14.43 1.72
N ILE A 489 -30.66 -14.80 0.87
CA ILE A 489 -30.78 -15.95 -0.03
C ILE A 489 -30.93 -17.24 0.78
N VAL A 490 -30.12 -17.45 1.81
CA VAL A 490 -30.25 -18.61 2.72
C VAL A 490 -31.64 -18.66 3.34
N GLN A 491 -32.16 -17.52 3.82
CA GLN A 491 -33.52 -17.48 4.38
C GLN A 491 -34.57 -17.86 3.33
N ILE A 492 -34.43 -17.39 2.09
CA ILE A 492 -35.33 -17.77 0.98
C ILE A 492 -35.20 -19.27 0.66
N MET A 493 -33.99 -19.82 0.61
CA MET A 493 -33.80 -21.26 0.36
C MET A 493 -34.47 -22.12 1.43
N ARG A 494 -34.42 -21.68 2.70
CA ARG A 494 -35.06 -22.37 3.83
C ARG A 494 -36.59 -22.33 3.78
N THR A 495 -37.24 -21.47 2.99
CA THR A 495 -38.72 -21.47 2.88
C THR A 495 -39.25 -22.54 1.94
N SER A 496 -38.40 -23.14 1.09
CA SER A 496 -38.77 -24.16 0.12
C SER A 496 -38.16 -25.52 0.48
N GLU A 497 -38.89 -26.62 0.27
CA GLU A 497 -38.36 -27.98 0.46
C GLU A 497 -37.14 -28.25 -0.43
N GLU A 498 -37.19 -27.78 -1.68
CA GLU A 498 -36.10 -27.90 -2.65
C GLU A 498 -34.84 -27.17 -2.15
N GLY A 499 -34.97 -25.92 -1.69
CA GLY A 499 -33.86 -25.14 -1.14
C GLY A 499 -33.29 -25.71 0.15
N GLN A 500 -34.11 -26.26 1.06
CA GLN A 500 -33.62 -26.97 2.25
C GLN A 500 -32.80 -28.20 1.87
N THR A 501 -33.27 -28.97 0.90
CA THR A 501 -32.56 -30.14 0.38
C THR A 501 -31.20 -29.74 -0.21
N ILE A 502 -31.16 -28.64 -0.98
CA ILE A 502 -29.90 -28.11 -1.55
C ILE A 502 -28.91 -27.67 -0.45
N LEU A 503 -29.38 -27.02 0.61
CA LEU A 503 -28.51 -26.61 1.72
C LEU A 503 -27.94 -27.81 2.49
N SER A 504 -28.68 -28.92 2.53
CA SER A 504 -28.25 -30.17 3.17
C SER A 504 -27.31 -30.99 2.29
N GLU A 505 -27.71 -31.28 1.04
CA GLU A 505 -26.97 -32.16 0.11
C GLU A 505 -25.76 -31.47 -0.53
N LYS A 506 -25.77 -30.13 -0.56
CA LYS A 506 -24.74 -29.28 -1.17
C LYS A 506 -24.31 -29.71 -2.60
N PRO A 507 -25.25 -29.96 -3.53
CA PRO A 507 -24.91 -30.39 -4.88
C PRO A 507 -24.02 -29.37 -5.61
N ARG A 508 -23.07 -29.89 -6.40
CA ARG A 508 -22.08 -29.12 -7.16
C ARG A 508 -22.33 -29.27 -8.65
N ILE A 509 -22.09 -28.21 -9.42
CA ILE A 509 -22.14 -28.22 -10.89
C ILE A 509 -20.74 -27.90 -11.40
N ASN A 510 -19.99 -28.95 -11.73
CA ASN A 510 -18.63 -28.87 -12.24
C ASN A 510 -18.39 -30.04 -13.22
N THR A 511 -17.23 -30.08 -13.89
CA THR A 511 -16.95 -31.15 -14.88
C THR A 511 -16.83 -32.55 -14.24
N GLY A 512 -16.63 -32.63 -12.91
CA GLY A 512 -16.63 -33.89 -12.17
C GLY A 512 -18.03 -34.43 -11.87
N THR A 513 -19.05 -33.57 -11.77
CA THR A 513 -20.42 -33.96 -11.44
C THR A 513 -21.37 -34.00 -12.63
N VAL A 514 -21.08 -33.23 -13.70
CA VAL A 514 -21.92 -33.12 -14.89
C VAL A 514 -21.30 -33.88 -16.07
N ASN A 515 -22.02 -34.88 -16.57
CA ASN A 515 -21.62 -35.61 -17.77
C ASN A 515 -22.05 -34.85 -19.04
N LEU A 516 -21.13 -34.09 -19.64
CA LEU A 516 -21.41 -33.29 -20.84
C LEU A 516 -21.78 -34.14 -22.08
N ASP A 517 -21.25 -35.36 -22.19
CA ASP A 517 -21.59 -36.26 -23.30
C ASP A 517 -23.03 -36.78 -23.18
N GLU A 518 -23.52 -36.97 -21.96
CA GLU A 518 -24.92 -37.29 -21.71
C GLU A 518 -25.84 -36.12 -22.09
N LEU A 519 -25.51 -34.91 -21.62
CA LEU A 519 -26.29 -33.70 -21.93
C LEU A 519 -26.35 -33.42 -23.43
N LYS A 520 -25.25 -33.66 -24.16
CA LYS A 520 -25.20 -33.54 -25.63
C LYS A 520 -26.22 -34.42 -26.34
N ASN A 521 -26.42 -35.63 -25.84
CA ASN A 521 -27.29 -36.64 -26.45
C ASN A 521 -28.77 -36.53 -26.01
N MET A 522 -29.09 -35.63 -25.08
CA MET A 522 -30.47 -35.35 -24.68
C MET A 522 -31.26 -34.65 -25.79
N SER A 523 -32.60 -34.72 -25.70
CA SER A 523 -33.51 -34.10 -26.67
C SER A 523 -33.34 -32.56 -26.69
N PRO A 524 -33.43 -31.88 -27.86
CA PRO A 524 -33.16 -30.45 -27.99
C PRO A 524 -34.07 -29.52 -27.18
N ASP A 525 -35.21 -30.01 -26.72
CA ASP A 525 -36.19 -29.30 -25.90
C ASP A 525 -35.92 -29.41 -24.39
N THR A 526 -34.91 -30.19 -23.97
CA THR A 526 -34.53 -30.38 -22.57
C THR A 526 -33.58 -29.28 -22.07
N LEU A 527 -33.58 -29.03 -20.76
CA LEU A 527 -32.60 -28.14 -20.12
C LEU A 527 -31.16 -28.58 -20.40
N GLY A 528 -30.87 -29.88 -20.27
CA GLY A 528 -29.54 -30.46 -20.43
C GLY A 528 -28.93 -30.18 -21.80
N HIS A 529 -29.67 -30.46 -22.87
CA HIS A 529 -29.20 -30.17 -24.23
C HIS A 529 -28.98 -28.67 -24.45
N ASN A 530 -29.90 -27.83 -23.96
CA ASN A 530 -29.76 -26.38 -24.09
C ASN A 530 -28.57 -25.82 -23.30
N TYR A 531 -28.26 -26.38 -22.13
CA TYR A 531 -27.09 -26.01 -21.34
C TYR A 531 -25.79 -26.44 -22.04
N TYR A 532 -25.72 -27.69 -22.53
CA TYR A 532 -24.59 -28.15 -23.33
C TYR A 532 -24.37 -27.23 -24.55
N LYS A 533 -25.44 -26.93 -25.29
CA LYS A 533 -25.39 -26.03 -26.44
C LYS A 533 -24.89 -24.64 -26.06
N PHE A 534 -25.34 -24.08 -24.94
CA PHE A 534 -24.86 -22.79 -24.44
C PHE A 534 -23.36 -22.83 -24.17
N LEU A 535 -22.87 -23.87 -23.48
CA LEU A 535 -21.44 -24.04 -23.19
C LEU A 535 -20.62 -24.10 -24.49
N THR A 536 -21.06 -24.88 -25.48
CA THR A 536 -20.37 -25.00 -26.76
C THR A 536 -20.42 -23.72 -27.60
N ASP A 537 -21.57 -23.05 -27.66
CA ASP A 537 -21.75 -21.82 -28.46
C ASP A 537 -20.91 -20.66 -27.91
N ASN A 538 -20.64 -20.65 -26.60
CA ASN A 538 -19.90 -19.59 -25.92
C ASN A 538 -18.45 -19.96 -25.57
N ASN A 539 -18.00 -21.19 -25.89
CA ASN A 539 -16.67 -21.72 -25.54
C ASN A 539 -16.33 -21.60 -24.04
N VAL A 540 -17.27 -22.00 -23.17
CA VAL A 540 -17.11 -22.00 -21.71
C VAL A 540 -17.33 -23.40 -21.14
N THR A 541 -16.78 -23.66 -19.94
CA THR A 541 -16.94 -24.92 -19.20
C THR A 541 -17.59 -24.68 -17.83
N PRO A 542 -18.22 -25.70 -17.21
CA PRO A 542 -18.78 -25.59 -15.86
C PRO A 542 -17.76 -25.09 -14.81
N ASP A 543 -16.47 -25.37 -15.01
CA ASP A 543 -15.38 -24.98 -14.09
C ASP A 543 -14.80 -23.57 -14.36
N SER A 544 -15.39 -22.80 -15.27
CA SER A 544 -14.84 -21.49 -15.68
C SER A 544 -14.85 -20.43 -14.56
N ARG A 545 -15.50 -20.72 -13.43
CA ARG A 545 -15.67 -19.80 -12.30
C ARG A 545 -14.73 -20.14 -11.15
N LEU A 546 -14.15 -19.10 -10.55
CA LEU A 546 -13.25 -19.25 -9.42
C LEU A 546 -13.99 -19.72 -8.16
N GLY A 547 -13.37 -20.61 -7.38
CA GLY A 547 -13.85 -21.01 -6.06
C GLY A 547 -13.91 -19.85 -5.07
N VAL A 548 -14.81 -19.95 -4.09
CA VAL A 548 -14.98 -18.98 -2.99
C VAL A 548 -13.87 -19.17 -1.96
N ARG A 549 -13.26 -18.09 -1.46
CA ARG A 549 -12.07 -18.17 -0.58
C ARG A 549 -12.11 -17.23 0.63
N PHE A 550 -12.83 -16.12 0.54
CA PHE A 550 -12.75 -15.00 1.47
C PHE A 550 -13.93 -14.91 2.45
N MET A 551 -14.86 -15.87 2.39
CA MET A 551 -15.98 -15.95 3.33
C MET A 551 -15.59 -16.69 4.61
N GLU A 552 -16.21 -16.33 5.73
CA GLU A 552 -15.99 -16.98 7.02
C GLU A 552 -17.00 -18.10 7.29
N ASP A 553 -18.26 -17.86 6.93
CA ASP A 553 -19.37 -18.80 7.12
C ASP A 553 -19.44 -19.83 5.98
N LEU A 554 -19.45 -21.12 6.35
CA LEU A 554 -19.49 -22.26 5.43
C LEU A 554 -20.79 -22.34 4.61
N GLU A 555 -21.93 -22.01 5.21
CA GLU A 555 -23.23 -22.04 4.54
C GLU A 555 -23.30 -20.89 3.51
N LEU A 556 -22.85 -19.69 3.88
CA LEU A 556 -22.77 -18.56 2.94
C LEU A 556 -21.76 -18.83 1.81
N ALA A 557 -20.63 -19.44 2.13
CA ALA A 557 -19.62 -19.82 1.15
C ALA A 557 -20.18 -20.83 0.13
N TYR A 558 -20.97 -21.80 0.60
CA TYR A 558 -21.67 -22.74 -0.27
C TYR A 558 -22.69 -22.03 -1.17
N VAL A 559 -23.56 -21.19 -0.62
CA VAL A 559 -24.56 -20.45 -1.42
C VAL A 559 -23.90 -19.56 -2.47
N MET A 560 -22.78 -18.92 -2.12
CA MET A 560 -21.99 -18.14 -3.08
C MET A 560 -21.35 -19.01 -4.17
N THR A 561 -20.91 -20.22 -3.82
CA THR A 561 -20.38 -21.19 -4.77
C THR A 561 -21.47 -21.63 -5.73
N ARG A 562 -22.65 -22.01 -5.22
CA ARG A 562 -23.82 -22.36 -6.02
C ARG A 562 -24.24 -21.23 -6.97
N TYR A 563 -24.22 -19.99 -6.51
CA TYR A 563 -24.49 -18.83 -7.36
C TYR A 563 -23.53 -18.78 -8.57
N ARG A 564 -22.23 -19.03 -8.36
CA ARG A 564 -21.23 -19.02 -9.43
C ARG A 564 -21.43 -20.17 -10.40
N GLU A 565 -21.62 -21.37 -9.87
CA GLU A 565 -21.76 -22.59 -10.67
C GLU A 565 -23.06 -22.60 -11.50
N THR A 566 -24.14 -21.99 -10.97
CA THR A 566 -25.43 -21.92 -11.68
C THR A 566 -25.55 -20.74 -12.63
N HIS A 567 -24.60 -19.79 -12.62
CA HIS A 567 -24.72 -18.55 -13.41
C HIS A 567 -24.90 -18.80 -14.93
N ASP A 568 -24.19 -19.77 -15.50
CA ASP A 568 -24.32 -20.10 -16.93
C ASP A 568 -25.67 -20.79 -17.25
N LEU A 569 -26.29 -21.45 -16.26
CA LEU A 569 -27.67 -21.94 -16.37
C LEU A 569 -28.68 -20.78 -16.36
N ILE A 570 -28.38 -19.69 -15.64
CA ILE A 570 -29.21 -18.47 -15.68
C ILE A 570 -29.22 -17.89 -17.09
N HIS A 571 -28.06 -17.85 -17.77
CA HIS A 571 -28.00 -17.46 -19.18
C HIS A 571 -28.83 -18.39 -20.08
N THR A 572 -28.72 -19.70 -19.86
CA THR A 572 -29.42 -20.73 -20.62
C THR A 572 -30.94 -20.61 -20.49
N ILE A 573 -31.44 -20.53 -19.27
CA ILE A 573 -32.89 -20.45 -19.02
C ILE A 573 -33.47 -19.12 -19.50
N LEU A 574 -32.72 -18.01 -19.42
CA LEU A 574 -33.14 -16.72 -19.94
C LEU A 574 -32.99 -16.58 -21.47
N GLY A 575 -32.26 -17.49 -22.11
CA GLY A 575 -31.95 -17.43 -23.55
C GLY A 575 -31.04 -16.25 -23.91
N MET A 576 -30.14 -15.86 -22.99
CA MET A 576 -29.27 -14.69 -23.17
C MET A 576 -27.83 -15.09 -23.51
N PRO A 577 -27.23 -14.55 -24.59
CA PRO A 577 -25.83 -14.82 -24.93
C PRO A 577 -24.84 -14.11 -23.99
N THR A 578 -23.58 -14.54 -23.99
CA THR A 578 -22.47 -13.92 -23.20
C THR A 578 -21.88 -12.65 -23.83
N ASN A 579 -22.56 -12.07 -24.82
CA ASN A 579 -22.13 -10.79 -25.38
C ASN A 579 -22.42 -9.64 -24.39
N MET A 580 -21.78 -8.49 -24.60
CA MET A 580 -21.89 -7.34 -23.67
C MET A 580 -23.34 -6.91 -23.38
N LEU A 581 -24.27 -7.09 -24.33
CA LEU A 581 -25.66 -6.68 -24.14
C LEU A 581 -26.45 -7.73 -23.33
N GLY A 582 -26.24 -9.02 -23.63
CA GLY A 582 -26.81 -10.14 -22.88
C GLY A 582 -26.30 -10.18 -21.45
N GLU A 583 -24.99 -10.02 -21.23
CA GLU A 583 -24.39 -9.96 -19.90
C GLU A 583 -24.97 -8.86 -19.02
N VAL A 584 -25.10 -7.64 -19.55
CA VAL A 584 -25.69 -6.53 -18.80
C VAL A 584 -27.16 -6.79 -18.47
N ALA A 585 -27.89 -7.47 -19.35
CA ALA A 585 -29.29 -7.84 -19.11
C ALA A 585 -29.42 -8.92 -18.03
N VAL A 586 -28.61 -9.98 -18.09
CA VAL A 586 -28.57 -11.03 -17.06
C VAL A 586 -28.16 -10.43 -15.71
N LYS A 587 -27.17 -9.53 -15.66
CA LYS A 587 -26.79 -8.86 -14.41
C LYS A 587 -27.93 -8.04 -13.80
N TRP A 588 -28.82 -7.45 -14.60
CA TRP A 588 -30.03 -6.81 -14.09
C TRP A 588 -31.02 -7.82 -13.50
N VAL A 589 -31.25 -8.95 -14.19
CA VAL A 589 -32.11 -10.02 -13.68
C VAL A 589 -31.57 -10.57 -12.36
N GLU A 590 -30.29 -10.90 -12.31
CA GLU A 590 -29.60 -11.38 -11.09
C GLU A 590 -29.62 -10.33 -9.98
N ALA A 591 -29.40 -9.05 -10.29
CA ALA A 591 -29.46 -7.98 -9.30
C ALA A 591 -30.83 -7.91 -8.63
N ILE A 592 -31.91 -8.11 -9.39
CA ILE A 592 -33.27 -8.03 -8.87
C ILE A 592 -33.69 -9.31 -8.16
N ASN A 593 -33.38 -10.48 -8.72
CA ASN A 593 -33.81 -11.78 -8.18
C ASN A 593 -32.94 -12.25 -7.00
N ILE A 594 -31.63 -12.00 -7.06
CA ILE A 594 -30.61 -12.53 -6.13
C ILE A 594 -30.15 -11.45 -5.14
N GLY A 595 -30.07 -10.18 -5.58
CA GLY A 595 -29.78 -9.06 -4.69
C GLY A 595 -28.31 -8.85 -4.34
N LEU A 596 -27.38 -9.57 -4.97
CA LEU A 596 -25.94 -9.40 -4.72
C LEU A 596 -25.44 -8.02 -5.20
N PRO A 597 -24.68 -7.26 -4.39
CA PRO A 597 -24.21 -5.91 -4.75
C PRO A 597 -23.38 -5.85 -6.05
N MET A 598 -22.58 -6.89 -6.30
CA MET A 598 -21.80 -7.05 -7.53
C MET A 598 -22.67 -7.10 -8.80
N CYS A 599 -23.89 -7.63 -8.72
CA CYS A 599 -24.80 -7.72 -9.86
C CYS A 599 -25.36 -6.34 -10.19
N TYR A 600 -25.76 -5.57 -9.17
CA TYR A 600 -26.13 -4.16 -9.35
C TYR A 600 -24.99 -3.35 -9.97
N GLY A 601 -23.77 -3.52 -9.46
CA GLY A 601 -22.58 -2.89 -10.01
C GLY A 601 -22.35 -3.26 -11.48
N GLY A 602 -22.35 -4.56 -11.80
CA GLY A 602 -22.18 -5.07 -13.16
C GLY A 602 -23.25 -4.55 -14.12
N ALA A 603 -24.50 -4.48 -13.67
CA ALA A 603 -25.63 -3.96 -14.43
C ALA A 603 -25.49 -2.45 -14.74
N VAL A 604 -25.12 -1.64 -13.74
CA VAL A 604 -24.98 -0.18 -13.88
C VAL A 604 -23.73 0.18 -14.69
N PHE A 605 -22.57 -0.34 -14.31
CA PHE A 605 -21.29 0.01 -14.94
C PHE A 605 -21.07 -0.71 -16.28
N GLY A 606 -21.62 -1.92 -16.44
CA GLY A 606 -21.62 -2.62 -17.73
C GLY A 606 -22.43 -1.87 -18.79
N ALA A 607 -23.58 -1.30 -18.42
CA ALA A 607 -24.40 -0.49 -19.33
C ALA A 607 -23.67 0.76 -19.87
N MET A 608 -22.74 1.34 -19.10
CA MET A 608 -21.95 2.50 -19.53
C MET A 608 -21.03 2.18 -20.73
N ARG A 609 -20.62 0.91 -20.87
CA ARG A 609 -19.70 0.43 -21.91
C ARG A 609 -20.37 0.06 -23.22
N LEU A 610 -21.70 0.10 -23.28
CA LEU A 610 -22.47 -0.23 -24.48
C LEU A 610 -22.22 0.82 -25.59
N ARG A 611 -21.95 0.32 -26.80
CA ARG A 611 -21.83 1.14 -28.02
C ARG A 611 -23.18 1.82 -28.34
N PRO A 612 -23.21 2.91 -29.13
CA PRO A 612 -24.44 3.67 -29.38
C PRO A 612 -25.65 2.83 -29.85
N LYS A 613 -25.46 1.93 -30.82
CA LYS A 613 -26.50 1.01 -31.31
C LYS A 613 -26.98 0.04 -30.22
N GLN A 614 -26.04 -0.56 -29.47
CA GLN A 614 -26.36 -1.45 -28.35
C GLN A 614 -27.10 -0.72 -27.24
N ARG A 615 -26.76 0.54 -26.96
CA ARG A 615 -27.42 1.36 -25.94
C ARG A 615 -28.87 1.69 -26.30
N GLN A 616 -29.18 1.86 -27.59
CA GLN A 616 -30.56 2.03 -28.04
C GLN A 616 -31.37 0.74 -27.84
N MET A 617 -30.84 -0.40 -28.30
CA MET A 617 -31.47 -1.72 -28.08
C MET A 617 -31.65 -2.02 -26.59
N TYR A 618 -30.63 -1.72 -25.78
CA TYR A 618 -30.64 -1.86 -24.34
C TYR A 618 -31.79 -1.11 -23.69
N LYS A 619 -31.90 0.21 -23.96
CA LYS A 619 -32.94 1.05 -23.37
C LYS A 619 -34.35 0.68 -23.85
N LYS A 620 -34.49 0.27 -25.12
CA LYS A 620 -35.79 0.01 -25.73
C LYS A 620 -36.34 -1.37 -25.40
N HIS A 621 -35.48 -2.39 -25.32
CA HIS A 621 -35.90 -3.79 -25.22
C HIS A 621 -35.32 -4.51 -23.99
N TYR A 622 -34.00 -4.52 -23.83
CA TYR A 622 -33.35 -5.39 -22.81
C TYR A 622 -33.59 -4.93 -21.37
N LEU A 623 -33.46 -3.63 -21.07
CA LEU A 623 -33.62 -3.14 -19.70
C LEU A 623 -35.06 -3.29 -19.18
N PRO A 624 -36.11 -2.87 -19.92
CA PRO A 624 -37.49 -3.09 -19.48
C PRO A 624 -37.81 -4.58 -19.28
N TRP A 625 -37.34 -5.43 -20.18
CA TRP A 625 -37.50 -6.88 -20.08
C TRP A 625 -36.80 -7.45 -18.85
N ALA A 626 -35.51 -7.13 -18.64
CA ALA A 626 -34.73 -7.64 -17.52
C ALA A 626 -35.33 -7.22 -16.16
N VAL A 627 -35.83 -5.98 -16.08
CA VAL A 627 -36.51 -5.49 -14.87
C VAL A 627 -37.84 -6.19 -14.62
N LYS A 628 -38.62 -6.44 -15.68
CA LYS A 628 -39.89 -7.16 -15.57
C LYS A 628 -39.66 -8.61 -15.13
N VAL A 629 -38.86 -9.36 -15.88
CA VAL A 629 -38.56 -10.77 -15.61
C VAL A 629 -37.91 -10.96 -14.25
N GLY A 630 -36.91 -10.13 -13.90
CA GLY A 630 -36.23 -10.23 -12.61
C GLY A 630 -37.16 -10.04 -11.40
N ARG A 631 -38.26 -9.29 -11.55
CA ARG A 631 -39.26 -9.08 -10.48
C ARG A 631 -40.33 -10.17 -10.41
N GLU A 632 -40.73 -10.69 -11.56
CA GLU A 632 -41.85 -11.62 -11.68
C GLU A 632 -41.42 -13.08 -11.51
N MET A 633 -40.18 -13.41 -11.85
CA MET A 633 -39.66 -14.77 -11.78
C MET A 633 -39.49 -15.27 -10.35
N LYS A 634 -39.59 -16.59 -10.16
CA LYS A 634 -39.29 -17.24 -8.88
C LYS A 634 -37.79 -17.10 -8.52
N PRO A 635 -37.41 -17.13 -7.24
CA PRO A 635 -35.99 -17.17 -6.85
C PRO A 635 -35.26 -18.35 -7.49
N LEU A 636 -34.10 -18.11 -8.11
CA LEU A 636 -33.38 -19.15 -8.87
C LEU A 636 -32.46 -20.04 -8.01
N LEU A 637 -31.90 -19.50 -6.93
CA LEU A 637 -30.95 -20.25 -6.09
C LEU A 637 -31.56 -21.49 -5.41
N PRO A 638 -32.85 -21.47 -5.00
CA PRO A 638 -33.53 -22.66 -4.48
C PRO A 638 -33.88 -23.73 -5.53
N VAL A 639 -33.62 -23.52 -6.82
CA VAL A 639 -33.92 -24.50 -7.88
C VAL A 639 -32.84 -25.58 -7.93
N TYR A 640 -33.25 -26.85 -7.95
CA TYR A 640 -32.38 -28.02 -7.98
C TYR A 640 -32.11 -28.45 -9.42
N TRP A 641 -31.29 -27.65 -10.12
CA TRP A 641 -30.94 -27.82 -11.52
C TRP A 641 -30.45 -29.22 -11.88
N GLU A 642 -29.67 -29.82 -10.99
CA GLU A 642 -28.99 -31.10 -11.17
C GLU A 642 -29.97 -32.29 -11.30
N LYS A 643 -31.20 -32.13 -10.82
CA LYS A 643 -32.29 -33.13 -10.94
C LYS A 643 -33.22 -32.87 -12.13
N ARG A 644 -32.99 -31.79 -12.89
CA ARG A 644 -33.92 -31.27 -13.91
C ARG A 644 -33.33 -31.26 -15.33
N TRP A 645 -32.22 -31.95 -15.58
CA TRP A 645 -31.57 -31.99 -16.90
C TRP A 645 -32.50 -32.45 -18.02
N SER A 646 -33.35 -33.45 -17.76
CA SER A 646 -34.30 -33.99 -18.73
C SER A 646 -35.61 -33.20 -18.82
N GLN A 647 -35.84 -32.20 -17.95
CA GLN A 647 -37.06 -31.40 -17.96
C GLN A 647 -37.11 -30.53 -19.22
N ASN A 648 -38.29 -30.42 -19.82
CA ASN A 648 -38.49 -29.54 -20.97
C ASN A 648 -38.25 -28.07 -20.56
N ILE A 649 -37.45 -27.35 -21.34
CA ILE A 649 -37.02 -25.99 -21.01
C ILE A 649 -38.16 -24.98 -21.04
N PHE A 650 -39.20 -25.20 -21.86
CA PHE A 650 -40.37 -24.33 -21.94
C PHE A 650 -41.26 -24.50 -20.72
N GLU A 651 -41.50 -25.74 -20.29
CA GLU A 651 -42.22 -26.06 -19.06
C GLU A 651 -41.49 -25.49 -17.84
N LEU A 652 -40.16 -25.63 -17.78
CA LEU A 652 -39.36 -25.08 -16.69
C LEU A 652 -39.40 -23.54 -16.66
N ARG A 653 -39.43 -22.87 -17.82
CA ARG A 653 -39.61 -21.41 -17.91
C ARG A 653 -40.98 -21.00 -17.38
N GLU A 654 -42.04 -21.73 -17.73
CA GLU A 654 -43.39 -21.48 -17.20
C GLU A 654 -43.45 -21.67 -15.68
N GLU A 655 -42.88 -22.77 -15.18
CA GLU A 655 -42.79 -23.07 -13.75
C GLU A 655 -42.10 -21.96 -12.96
N LEU A 656 -40.99 -21.42 -13.49
CA LEU A 656 -40.19 -20.35 -12.88
C LEU A 656 -40.70 -18.94 -13.19
N ASN A 657 -41.78 -18.81 -13.96
CA ASN A 657 -42.33 -17.55 -14.44
C ASN A 657 -41.32 -16.69 -15.21
N ILE A 658 -40.63 -17.30 -16.17
CA ILE A 658 -39.60 -16.70 -17.02
C ILE A 658 -40.16 -16.48 -18.44
N THR A 659 -40.24 -15.23 -18.86
CA THR A 659 -40.54 -14.87 -20.26
C THR A 659 -39.24 -14.52 -20.99
N THR A 660 -38.93 -15.18 -22.11
CA THR A 660 -37.73 -14.86 -22.91
C THR A 660 -37.89 -13.54 -23.69
N LEU A 661 -36.77 -12.88 -23.99
CA LEU A 661 -36.80 -11.63 -24.76
C LEU A 661 -37.09 -11.92 -26.25
N GLU A 662 -38.23 -11.43 -26.74
CA GLU A 662 -38.53 -11.43 -28.17
C GLU A 662 -38.15 -10.08 -28.78
N LEU A 663 -37.20 -10.08 -29.71
CA LEU A 663 -36.85 -8.91 -30.49
C LEU A 663 -37.71 -8.87 -31.76
N PRO A 664 -38.20 -7.69 -32.19
CA PRO A 664 -38.90 -7.57 -33.46
C PRO A 664 -37.97 -8.06 -34.58
N LYS A 665 -38.47 -8.99 -35.41
CA LYS A 665 -37.78 -9.43 -36.62
C LYS A 665 -37.66 -8.21 -37.54
N ASN A 666 -36.44 -7.80 -37.86
CA ASN A 666 -36.18 -6.78 -38.88
C ASN A 666 -36.53 -7.30 -40.27
#